data_AF-A0A371IFF5-F1
#
_entry.id   AF-A0A371IFF5-F1
#
_cell.length_a   1.000
_cell.length_b   1.000
_cell.length_c   1.000
_cell.angle_alpha   90.00
_cell.angle_beta   90.00
_cell.angle_gamma   90.00
#
_symmetry.space_group_name_H-M   'P 1'
#
loop_
_entity.id
_entity.type
_entity.pdbx_description
1 polymer ?
#
loop_
_entity_poly.entity_id
_entity_poly.type
_entity_poly.pdbx_seq_one_letter_code
_entity_poly.pdbx_strand_id
1 'polypeptide(L)'
;MNGSEYYQDFRLWTIGDGITLMVCTSIYGLITSRNMVRALMCLELILNAVNINLVTFSDFFDSRQLKGNIFSIFVIAVAAAEAAIGPAIVSSIYRCTQCVRACPTDVLEMIPWDGCKAKQIASAPRTEDCVGCKRCESACPTDFLSVRVYLWHETTRSMVLPIAGGSLIFLFPHKGNKVIKWYTICICLIDLLLTAYAFCYHFELDDPLIQLIENYKWIHFFYFYWRFGIDGLSIGPVLLTGFITTLATLAAQPVTRESKLFYFLMLAMYSGQIGTFSSRDILLFFIMWELELIPVYLLLSMWGGKKRLYSATKFILYTAGSSVFLLLGILGMSLYSSNEPTFNFESLTNQSYPMALEIIFYMGFLIAFAVKSPIIPLHTWLPDTHGEAHYSTCMLLAGILLKMGAYGLVRINMELLSRAHSIFCPWLMLLGSIQIIYAASTSLGQRNLKKRIAYSSVSHMGFLILGIGSISDTGLNGAILQIISHGFIGAALFFLAGTSYDRLRLLYLDEMGGMAIPMPKIFTVFTILSMASLALPGMSGFVAELIVLLGIITSQKYLLITKILITFVTAIGMILTPIYSLSILRQMFYGYKLFDTPNSYFFDSGPRELFISISILIPIISIGIYPDFIFSFSADKVEAILSNFL
;
A
#
# COMPACT_ATOMS: atom_id res chain seq x y z
N MET A 1 34.11 -25.83 36.12
CA MET A 1 33.44 -25.54 34.85
C MET A 1 32.69 -26.81 34.45
N ASN A 2 31.36 -26.79 34.59
CA ASN A 2 30.51 -27.96 34.69
C ASN A 2 30.07 -28.46 33.31
N GLY A 3 30.02 -29.79 33.10
CA GLY A 3 29.57 -30.41 31.84
C GLY A 3 28.12 -30.10 31.42
N SER A 4 27.33 -29.41 32.25
CA SER A 4 26.00 -28.93 31.92
C SER A 4 26.00 -27.71 30.99
N GLU A 5 26.97 -26.79 31.15
CA GLU A 5 27.10 -25.59 30.29
C GLU A 5 27.50 -26.00 28.87
N TYR A 6 28.46 -26.92 28.74
CA TYR A 6 28.91 -27.45 27.45
C TYR A 6 27.78 -28.16 26.67
N TYR A 7 26.90 -28.86 27.37
CA TYR A 7 25.77 -29.57 26.76
C TYR A 7 24.66 -28.61 26.31
N GLN A 8 24.46 -27.50 27.04
CA GLN A 8 23.54 -26.43 26.65
C GLN A 8 24.07 -25.66 25.44
N ASP A 9 25.36 -25.29 25.44
CA ASP A 9 25.99 -24.57 24.32
C ASP A 9 26.00 -25.41 23.03
N PHE A 10 26.24 -26.72 23.14
CA PHE A 10 26.20 -27.64 21.99
C PHE A 10 24.77 -27.80 21.42
N ARG A 11 23.74 -27.85 22.30
CA ARG A 11 22.33 -27.86 21.86
C ARG A 11 21.94 -26.56 21.14
N LEU A 12 22.39 -25.42 21.64
CA LEU A 12 22.14 -24.12 21.03
C LEU A 12 22.77 -23.99 19.64
N TRP A 13 24.00 -24.46 19.50
CA TRP A 13 24.69 -24.47 18.21
C TRP A 13 23.97 -25.37 17.19
N THR A 14 23.63 -26.59 17.58
CA THR A 14 22.94 -27.54 16.68
C THR A 14 21.53 -27.08 16.27
N ILE A 15 20.80 -26.41 17.18
CA ILE A 15 19.51 -25.80 16.88
C ILE A 15 19.68 -24.57 15.97
N GLY A 16 20.68 -23.71 16.23
CA GLY A 16 21.00 -22.54 15.41
C GLY A 16 21.40 -22.90 13.97
N ASP A 17 22.19 -23.96 13.79
CA ASP A 17 22.54 -24.53 12.49
C ASP A 17 21.29 -25.07 11.77
N GLY A 18 20.37 -25.69 12.51
CA GLY A 18 19.08 -26.14 11.97
C GLY A 18 18.21 -24.99 11.47
N ILE A 19 18.10 -23.91 12.25
CA ILE A 19 17.31 -22.71 11.90
C ILE A 19 17.91 -22.03 10.66
N THR A 20 19.23 -21.82 10.63
CA THR A 20 19.91 -21.21 9.48
C THR A 20 19.76 -22.04 8.21
N LEU A 21 19.81 -23.37 8.31
CA LEU A 21 19.58 -24.26 7.18
C LEU A 21 18.13 -24.20 6.68
N MET A 22 17.14 -24.16 7.58
CA MET A 22 15.73 -23.97 7.22
C MET A 22 15.48 -22.62 6.53
N VAL A 23 16.06 -21.53 7.02
CA VAL A 23 15.91 -20.20 6.41
C VAL A 23 16.58 -20.16 5.03
N CYS A 24 17.81 -20.65 4.89
CA CYS A 24 18.52 -20.66 3.61
C CYS A 24 17.83 -21.52 2.55
N THR A 25 17.38 -22.73 2.91
CA THR A 25 16.64 -23.62 1.99
C THR A 25 15.31 -23.01 1.56
N SER A 26 14.64 -22.31 2.47
CA SER A 26 13.36 -21.65 2.19
C SER A 26 13.51 -20.41 1.33
N ILE A 27 14.52 -19.56 1.57
CA ILE A 27 14.84 -18.41 0.71
C ILE A 27 15.19 -18.88 -0.70
N TYR A 28 16.03 -19.93 -0.82
CA TYR A 28 16.34 -20.54 -2.10
C TYR A 28 15.08 -21.09 -2.81
N GLY A 29 14.22 -21.76 -2.07
CA GLY A 29 12.94 -22.27 -2.57
C GLY A 29 11.99 -21.16 -3.04
N LEU A 30 11.92 -20.04 -2.31
CA LEU A 30 11.10 -18.88 -2.66
C LEU A 30 11.57 -18.24 -3.96
N ILE A 31 12.89 -18.04 -4.11
CA ILE A 31 13.52 -17.46 -5.30
C ILE A 31 13.35 -18.35 -6.53
N THR A 32 13.40 -19.67 -6.37
CA THR A 32 13.32 -20.64 -7.47
C THR A 32 11.89 -21.12 -7.78
N SER A 33 10.93 -20.81 -6.91
CA SER A 33 9.55 -21.29 -7.05
C SER A 33 8.86 -20.73 -8.29
N ARG A 34 8.33 -21.64 -9.12
CA ARG A 34 7.40 -21.32 -10.21
C ARG A 34 5.95 -21.68 -9.88
N ASN A 35 5.75 -22.43 -8.79
CA ASN A 35 4.46 -22.95 -8.34
C ASN A 35 4.10 -22.36 -6.98
N MET A 36 2.88 -21.79 -6.88
CA MET A 36 2.38 -21.12 -5.68
C MET A 36 2.44 -22.00 -4.43
N VAL A 37 2.11 -23.29 -4.55
CA VAL A 37 2.11 -24.22 -3.40
C VAL A 37 3.53 -24.40 -2.84
N ARG A 38 4.55 -24.46 -3.69
CA ARG A 38 5.95 -24.57 -3.25
C ARG A 38 6.42 -23.28 -2.58
N ALA A 39 6.01 -22.13 -3.11
CA ALA A 39 6.34 -20.83 -2.51
C ALA A 39 5.70 -20.65 -1.11
N LEU A 40 4.42 -21.03 -0.97
CA LEU A 40 3.71 -21.01 0.32
C LEU A 40 4.32 -21.99 1.32
N MET A 41 4.73 -23.18 0.88
CA MET A 41 5.49 -24.11 1.74
C MET A 41 6.83 -23.53 2.19
N CYS A 42 7.54 -22.79 1.33
CA CYS A 42 8.78 -22.11 1.71
C CYS A 42 8.54 -20.97 2.71
N LEU A 43 7.46 -20.20 2.54
CA LEU A 43 7.09 -19.15 3.49
C LEU A 43 6.74 -19.74 4.87
N GLU A 44 5.97 -20.83 4.88
CA GLU A 44 5.66 -21.61 6.10
C GLU A 44 6.92 -22.18 6.76
N LEU A 45 7.89 -22.65 5.99
CA LEU A 45 9.17 -23.12 6.54
C LEU A 45 9.97 -21.99 7.20
N ILE A 46 9.92 -20.77 6.65
CA ILE A 46 10.54 -19.59 7.27
C ILE A 46 9.81 -19.27 8.58
N LEU A 47 8.49 -19.17 8.58
CA LEU A 47 7.69 -18.88 9.77
C LEU A 47 7.90 -19.94 10.86
N ASN A 48 8.02 -21.21 10.50
CA ASN A 48 8.35 -22.29 11.44
C ASN A 48 9.78 -22.17 11.99
N ALA A 49 10.76 -21.74 11.19
CA ALA A 49 12.10 -21.46 11.68
C ALA A 49 12.10 -20.31 12.70
N VAL A 50 11.27 -19.28 12.48
CA VAL A 50 11.04 -18.19 13.46
C VAL A 50 10.41 -18.70 14.74
N ASN A 51 9.39 -19.57 14.64
CA ASN A 51 8.72 -20.17 15.78
C ASN A 51 9.68 -21.00 16.64
N ILE A 52 10.50 -21.82 16.00
CA ILE A 52 11.54 -22.61 16.68
C ILE A 52 12.49 -21.67 17.41
N ASN A 53 12.96 -20.61 16.74
CA ASN A 53 13.86 -19.63 17.33
C ASN A 53 13.25 -18.95 18.59
N LEU A 54 12.00 -18.50 18.50
CA LEU A 54 11.29 -17.86 19.62
C LEU A 54 11.11 -18.78 20.82
N VAL A 55 10.77 -20.06 20.59
CA VAL A 55 10.61 -21.06 21.65
C VAL A 55 11.96 -21.40 22.27
N THR A 56 13.00 -21.61 21.45
CA THR A 56 14.34 -21.98 21.93
C THR A 56 15.01 -20.85 22.70
N PHE A 57 14.78 -19.60 22.28
CA PHE A 57 15.29 -18.43 22.99
C PHE A 57 14.57 -18.23 24.33
N SER A 58 13.27 -18.51 24.39
CA SER A 58 12.49 -18.44 25.64
C SER A 58 12.92 -19.50 26.65
N ASP A 59 13.19 -20.73 26.20
CA ASP A 59 13.66 -21.81 27.07
C ASP A 59 15.07 -21.55 27.61
N PHE A 60 15.92 -20.87 26.82
CA PHE A 60 17.29 -20.54 27.23
C PHE A 60 17.37 -19.42 28.28
N PHE A 61 16.57 -18.36 28.15
CA PHE A 61 16.64 -17.22 29.07
C PHE A 61 15.83 -17.42 30.36
N ASP A 62 14.63 -18.01 30.30
CA ASP A 62 13.83 -18.31 31.50
C ASP A 62 12.68 -19.30 31.21
N SER A 63 12.88 -20.58 31.53
CA SER A 63 11.89 -21.66 31.33
C SER A 63 10.52 -21.44 32.00
N ARG A 64 10.40 -20.50 32.95
CA ARG A 64 9.12 -20.20 33.63
C ARG A 64 8.26 -19.17 32.90
N GLN A 65 8.83 -18.39 31.97
CA GLN A 65 8.07 -17.41 31.20
C GLN A 65 7.55 -18.03 29.91
N LEU A 66 6.23 -18.16 29.78
CA LEU A 66 5.56 -18.69 28.58
C LEU A 66 5.64 -17.76 27.35
N LYS A 67 6.34 -16.62 27.42
CA LYS A 67 6.31 -15.54 26.43
C LYS A 67 6.69 -16.02 25.04
N GLY A 68 7.82 -16.71 24.84
CA GLY A 68 8.19 -17.21 23.51
C GLY A 68 7.21 -18.23 22.94
N ASN A 69 6.58 -19.05 23.79
CA ASN A 69 5.54 -19.98 23.37
C ASN A 69 4.29 -19.24 22.88
N ILE A 70 3.93 -18.12 23.50
CA ILE A 70 2.78 -17.29 23.12
C ILE A 70 3.04 -16.57 21.81
N PHE A 71 4.23 -15.99 21.63
CA PHE A 71 4.64 -15.38 20.37
C PHE A 71 4.68 -16.40 19.23
N SER A 72 5.17 -17.62 19.49
CA SER A 72 5.13 -18.73 18.56
C SER A 72 3.68 -19.09 18.18
N ILE A 73 2.76 -19.19 19.15
CA ILE A 73 1.33 -19.43 18.86
C ILE A 73 0.72 -18.30 18.04
N PHE A 74 1.07 -17.04 18.30
CA PHE A 74 0.59 -15.91 17.52
C PHE A 74 1.11 -15.94 16.08
N VAL A 75 2.41 -16.19 15.88
CA VAL A 75 3.03 -16.34 14.56
C VAL A 75 2.44 -17.56 13.83
N ILE A 76 2.19 -18.67 14.51
CA ILE A 76 1.46 -19.83 13.95
C ILE A 76 0.03 -19.45 13.57
N ALA A 77 -0.67 -18.63 14.36
CA ALA A 77 -2.04 -18.21 14.05
C ALA A 77 -2.08 -17.27 12.82
N VAL A 78 -1.12 -16.36 12.70
CA VAL A 78 -0.95 -15.49 11.52
C VAL A 78 -0.56 -16.33 10.30
N ALA A 79 0.41 -17.23 10.44
CA ALA A 79 0.81 -18.19 9.40
C ALA A 79 -0.36 -19.05 8.95
N ALA A 80 -1.15 -19.59 9.89
CA ALA A 80 -2.33 -20.39 9.61
C ALA A 80 -3.45 -19.57 8.94
N ALA A 81 -3.59 -18.28 9.27
CA ALA A 81 -4.50 -17.38 8.57
C ALA A 81 -4.04 -17.13 7.12
N GLU A 82 -2.75 -16.91 6.90
CA GLU A 82 -2.13 -16.78 5.57
C GLU A 82 -2.23 -18.07 4.75
N ALA A 83 -1.97 -19.22 5.39
CA ALA A 83 -2.02 -20.53 4.77
C ALA A 83 -3.44 -21.04 4.55
N ALA A 84 -4.45 -20.58 5.31
CA ALA A 84 -5.87 -20.88 5.03
C ALA A 84 -6.37 -20.18 3.76
N ILE A 85 -5.78 -19.04 3.40
CA ILE A 85 -6.13 -18.28 2.20
C ILE A 85 -5.74 -19.05 0.93
N GLY A 86 -4.63 -19.79 0.93
CA GLY A 86 -4.19 -20.59 -0.22
C GLY A 86 -5.21 -21.67 -0.66
N PRO A 87 -5.59 -22.63 0.21
CA PRO A 87 -6.63 -23.62 -0.03
C PRO A 87 -8.02 -23.00 -0.20
N ALA A 88 -8.34 -21.89 0.47
CA ALA A 88 -9.60 -21.18 0.24
C ALA A 88 -9.68 -20.58 -1.17
N ILE A 89 -8.58 -20.04 -1.69
CA ILE A 89 -8.46 -19.55 -3.07
C ILE A 89 -8.49 -20.73 -4.05
N VAL A 90 -7.76 -21.82 -3.79
CA VAL A 90 -7.81 -23.02 -4.64
C VAL A 90 -9.21 -23.64 -4.64
N SER A 91 -9.88 -23.72 -3.48
CA SER A 91 -11.26 -24.19 -3.35
C SER A 91 -12.26 -23.25 -4.04
N SER A 92 -12.05 -21.94 -3.97
CA SER A 92 -12.86 -20.94 -4.66
C SER A 92 -12.69 -21.00 -6.19
N ILE A 93 -11.45 -21.20 -6.66
CA ILE A 93 -11.14 -21.44 -8.08
C ILE A 93 -11.75 -22.77 -8.53
N TYR A 94 -11.66 -23.83 -7.71
CA TYR A 94 -12.20 -25.15 -8.03
C TYR A 94 -13.74 -25.16 -8.06
N ARG A 95 -14.39 -24.42 -7.14
CA ARG A 95 -15.85 -24.19 -7.14
C ARG A 95 -16.31 -23.36 -8.33
N CYS A 96 -15.50 -22.40 -8.80
CA CYS A 96 -15.78 -21.67 -10.04
C CYS A 96 -15.57 -22.50 -11.31
N THR A 97 -14.76 -23.56 -11.28
CA THR A 97 -14.58 -24.48 -12.42
C THR A 97 -15.65 -25.58 -12.52
N GLN A 98 -16.48 -25.78 -11.48
CA GLN A 98 -17.61 -26.73 -11.50
C GLN A 98 -18.96 -26.00 -11.42
N CYS A 99 -19.26 -25.17 -12.42
CA CYS A 99 -20.63 -24.85 -12.80
C CYS A 99 -20.69 -24.53 -14.30
N VAL A 100 -20.36 -25.54 -15.12
CA VAL A 100 -20.88 -25.65 -16.49
C VAL A 100 -21.72 -26.92 -16.53
N ARG A 101 -23.00 -26.80 -16.16
CA ARG A 101 -24.04 -27.70 -16.66
C ARG A 101 -24.62 -27.05 -17.90
N ALA A 102 -24.07 -27.41 -19.05
CA ALA A 102 -24.77 -27.28 -20.32
C ALA A 102 -25.82 -28.40 -20.36
N CYS A 103 -27.09 -28.06 -20.48
CA CYS A 103 -28.09 -28.96 -21.04
C CYS A 103 -28.00 -28.84 -22.56
N PRO A 104 -27.74 -29.91 -23.32
CA PRO A 104 -27.93 -29.90 -24.75
C PRO A 104 -29.41 -30.15 -25.09
N THR A 105 -29.86 -29.40 -26.09
CA THR A 105 -31.04 -29.58 -26.97
C THR A 105 -32.43 -29.48 -26.34
N ASP A 106 -33.19 -28.45 -26.73
CA ASP A 106 -34.30 -28.65 -27.68
C ASP A 106 -34.67 -27.35 -28.43
N VAL A 107 -34.52 -27.45 -29.76
CA VAL A 107 -35.39 -26.97 -30.85
C VAL A 107 -35.88 -25.50 -30.84
N LEU A 108 -35.37 -24.78 -31.85
CA LEU A 108 -36.03 -23.65 -32.51
C LEU A 108 -37.40 -24.09 -33.04
N GLU A 109 -38.49 -23.58 -32.47
CA GLU A 109 -39.74 -23.36 -33.20
C GLU A 109 -40.12 -21.89 -33.10
N MET A 110 -40.09 -21.22 -34.25
CA MET A 110 -40.83 -19.98 -34.47
C MET A 110 -42.31 -20.34 -34.57
N ILE A 111 -43.13 -19.82 -33.65
CA ILE A 111 -44.61 -19.82 -33.72
C ILE A 111 -45.06 -18.36 -33.50
N PRO A 112 -46.05 -17.86 -34.26
CA PRO A 112 -46.29 -16.43 -34.44
C PRO A 112 -46.99 -15.76 -33.26
N TRP A 113 -46.93 -14.43 -33.29
CA TRP A 113 -47.54 -13.48 -32.36
C TRP A 113 -49.07 -13.59 -32.38
N ASP A 114 -49.69 -13.74 -31.20
CA ASP A 114 -51.11 -13.45 -30.98
C ASP A 114 -51.32 -12.78 -29.62
N GLY A 115 -52.08 -11.69 -29.64
CA GLY A 115 -52.18 -10.71 -28.55
C GLY A 115 -53.06 -11.07 -27.35
N CYS A 116 -53.06 -10.14 -26.41
CA CYS A 116 -54.01 -9.94 -25.30
C CYS A 116 -54.13 -11.05 -24.24
N LYS A 117 -53.56 -10.80 -23.04
CA LYS A 117 -54.34 -10.51 -21.81
C LYS A 117 -53.42 -10.35 -20.59
N ALA A 118 -53.61 -9.24 -19.88
CA ALA A 118 -53.17 -9.09 -18.50
C ALA A 118 -53.92 -10.08 -17.59
N LYS A 119 -53.23 -10.66 -16.60
CA LYS A 119 -53.89 -11.15 -15.38
C LYS A 119 -52.94 -11.14 -14.19
N GLN A 120 -53.21 -10.19 -13.31
CA GLN A 120 -52.77 -10.13 -11.93
C GLN A 120 -53.64 -11.11 -11.11
N ILE A 121 -53.04 -12.01 -10.34
CA ILE A 121 -53.75 -12.73 -9.27
C ILE A 121 -52.84 -12.78 -8.04
N ALA A 122 -53.18 -11.96 -7.06
CA ALA A 122 -52.80 -12.14 -5.67
C ALA A 122 -53.84 -13.05 -4.99
N SER A 123 -53.39 -13.98 -4.14
CA SER A 123 -54.07 -14.34 -2.89
C SER A 123 -53.18 -15.24 -2.04
N ALA A 124 -52.89 -14.80 -0.82
CA ALA A 124 -52.69 -15.64 0.36
C ALA A 124 -54.03 -15.61 1.18
N PRO A 125 -54.22 -16.30 2.33
CA PRO A 125 -53.39 -17.27 3.08
C PRO A 125 -54.18 -18.50 3.66
N ARG A 126 -53.49 -19.40 4.38
CA ARG A 126 -53.88 -20.23 5.59
C ARG A 126 -52.84 -21.36 5.75
N THR A 127 -51.99 -21.47 6.79
CA THR A 127 -52.14 -21.81 8.23
C THR A 127 -52.63 -23.24 8.52
N GLU A 128 -52.00 -23.88 9.53
CA GLU A 128 -52.07 -25.29 10.02
C GLU A 128 -51.03 -26.19 9.33
N ASP A 129 -49.98 -26.69 9.99
CA ASP A 129 -49.99 -27.53 11.21
C ASP A 129 -49.02 -27.10 12.34
N CYS A 130 -49.49 -27.27 13.57
CA CYS A 130 -48.73 -27.27 14.82
C CYS A 130 -49.17 -28.44 15.70
N VAL A 131 -48.24 -29.36 16.02
CA VAL A 131 -48.21 -30.21 17.25
C VAL A 131 -46.73 -30.60 17.43
N GLY A 132 -46.00 -30.46 18.53
CA GLY A 132 -46.25 -29.99 19.89
C GLY A 132 -45.18 -30.62 20.80
N CYS A 133 -44.36 -29.82 21.50
CA CYS A 133 -43.77 -30.20 22.80
C CYS A 133 -43.26 -28.95 23.54
N LYS A 134 -43.93 -28.58 24.63
CA LYS A 134 -43.48 -27.62 25.65
C LYS A 134 -42.93 -28.41 26.84
N ARG A 135 -41.77 -28.04 27.37
CA ARG A 135 -41.50 -28.14 28.82
C ARG A 135 -40.43 -27.15 29.31
N CYS A 136 -40.95 -26.20 30.09
CA CYS A 136 -40.40 -25.51 31.28
C CYS A 136 -39.11 -24.68 31.22
N GLU A 137 -39.32 -23.38 31.45
CA GLU A 137 -38.44 -22.35 31.99
C GLU A 137 -37.94 -22.69 33.41
N SER A 138 -36.68 -22.34 33.71
CA SER A 138 -36.25 -21.63 34.95
C SER A 138 -34.72 -21.53 35.06
N ALA A 139 -34.13 -20.35 34.82
CA ALA A 139 -32.97 -19.77 35.54
C ALA A 139 -32.50 -18.44 34.91
N CYS A 140 -32.52 -17.38 35.72
CA CYS A 140 -31.94 -16.03 35.52
C CYS A 140 -30.40 -16.03 35.27
N PRO A 141 -29.75 -14.86 35.02
CA PRO A 141 -30.28 -13.54 34.67
C PRO A 141 -29.69 -12.98 33.37
N THR A 142 -30.31 -11.91 32.89
CA THR A 142 -29.82 -11.02 31.85
C THR A 142 -28.48 -10.38 32.24
N ASP A 143 -27.37 -10.89 31.70
CA ASP A 143 -26.24 -10.03 31.38
C ASP A 143 -26.67 -9.17 30.20
N PHE A 144 -27.23 -8.01 30.50
CA PHE A 144 -27.24 -6.90 29.56
C PHE A 144 -25.78 -6.69 29.15
N LEU A 145 -25.43 -7.18 27.97
CA LEU A 145 -24.26 -6.73 27.24
C LEU A 145 -24.53 -5.25 26.96
N SER A 146 -24.18 -4.40 27.91
CA SER A 146 -24.13 -2.97 27.72
C SER A 146 -23.10 -2.77 26.63
N VAL A 147 -23.55 -2.62 25.39
CA VAL A 147 -22.76 -2.02 24.33
C VAL A 147 -22.56 -0.58 24.80
N ARG A 148 -21.55 -0.37 25.66
CA ARG A 148 -20.98 0.95 25.83
C ARG A 148 -20.44 1.29 24.46
N VAL A 149 -21.20 2.13 23.76
CA VAL A 149 -20.68 2.86 22.61
C VAL A 149 -19.58 3.74 23.20
N TYR A 150 -18.36 3.21 23.23
CA TYR A 150 -17.18 4.05 23.40
C TYR A 150 -17.27 5.06 22.26
N LEU A 151 -17.45 6.33 22.63
CA LEU A 151 -17.24 7.44 21.70
C LEU A 151 -15.76 7.40 21.32
N TRP A 152 -15.44 6.64 20.28
CA TRP A 152 -14.12 6.59 19.68
C TRP A 152 -13.66 8.01 19.35
N HIS A 153 -12.37 8.30 19.49
CA HIS A 153 -11.81 9.59 19.10
C HIS A 153 -11.68 9.66 17.56
N GLU A 154 -11.43 10.85 17.00
CA GLU A 154 -11.60 11.10 15.56
C GLU A 154 -10.70 10.22 14.67
N THR A 155 -9.51 9.80 15.12
CA THR A 155 -8.60 8.99 14.29
C THR A 155 -9.03 7.53 14.20
N THR A 156 -9.49 6.93 15.32
CA THR A 156 -10.09 5.59 15.28
C THR A 156 -11.37 5.57 14.45
N ARG A 157 -12.18 6.63 14.50
CA ARG A 157 -13.38 6.74 13.66
C ARG A 157 -13.01 6.69 12.18
N SER A 158 -12.01 7.47 11.76
CA SER A 158 -11.61 7.50 10.36
C SER A 158 -11.09 6.15 9.86
N MET A 159 -10.41 5.39 10.71
CA MET A 159 -9.93 4.05 10.34
C MET A 159 -11.05 3.00 10.32
N VAL A 160 -11.98 3.03 11.28
CA VAL A 160 -13.05 2.02 11.41
C VAL A 160 -14.19 2.26 10.42
N LEU A 161 -14.50 3.53 10.09
CA LEU A 161 -15.63 3.91 9.24
C LEU A 161 -15.60 3.23 7.86
N PRO A 162 -14.48 3.19 7.10
CA PRO A 162 -14.41 2.51 5.82
C PRO A 162 -14.66 0.99 5.93
N ILE A 163 -14.09 0.30 6.92
CA ILE A 163 -14.28 -1.16 7.09
C ILE A 163 -15.73 -1.45 7.46
N ALA A 164 -16.26 -0.73 8.46
CA ALA A 164 -17.62 -0.91 8.93
C ALA A 164 -18.62 -0.60 7.80
N GLY A 165 -18.46 0.54 7.11
CA GLY A 165 -19.25 0.89 5.94
C GLY A 165 -19.13 -0.12 4.80
N GLY A 166 -17.92 -0.64 4.56
CA GLY A 166 -17.68 -1.70 3.59
C GLY A 166 -18.43 -2.99 3.91
N SER A 167 -18.45 -3.41 5.18
CA SER A 167 -19.15 -4.62 5.60
C SER A 167 -20.68 -4.53 5.39
N LEU A 168 -21.25 -3.32 5.57
CA LEU A 168 -22.66 -3.05 5.33
C LEU A 168 -23.05 -3.17 3.84
N ILE A 169 -22.09 -3.11 2.91
CA ILE A 169 -22.36 -3.27 1.47
C ILE A 169 -23.00 -4.62 1.15
N PHE A 170 -22.64 -5.67 1.91
CA PHE A 170 -23.15 -7.01 1.66
C PHE A 170 -24.66 -7.13 1.94
N LEU A 171 -25.22 -6.30 2.82
CA LEU A 171 -26.64 -6.26 3.16
C LEU A 171 -27.53 -5.69 2.03
N PHE A 172 -26.98 -4.93 1.09
CA PHE A 172 -27.76 -4.37 -0.01
C PHE A 172 -28.24 -5.45 -1.00
N PRO A 173 -29.40 -5.27 -1.67
CA PRO A 173 -29.89 -6.23 -2.67
C PRO A 173 -28.96 -6.32 -3.89
N HIS A 174 -28.82 -7.53 -4.45
CA HIS A 174 -27.85 -7.82 -5.53
C HIS A 174 -28.08 -6.99 -6.82
N LYS A 175 -29.29 -6.48 -7.04
CA LYS A 175 -29.65 -5.67 -8.24
C LYS A 175 -29.24 -4.19 -8.12
N GLY A 176 -28.73 -3.73 -6.97
CA GLY A 176 -28.51 -2.31 -6.64
C GLY A 176 -27.13 -1.73 -7.00
N ASN A 177 -26.57 -2.02 -8.19
CA ASN A 177 -25.21 -1.56 -8.55
C ASN A 177 -25.01 -0.04 -8.41
N LYS A 178 -26.02 0.78 -8.75
CA LYS A 178 -25.92 2.25 -8.61
C LYS A 178 -25.90 2.68 -7.15
N VAL A 179 -26.69 2.03 -6.29
CA VAL A 179 -26.79 2.36 -4.86
C VAL A 179 -25.45 2.09 -4.18
N ILE A 180 -24.84 0.93 -4.43
CA ILE A 180 -23.54 0.56 -3.86
C ILE A 180 -22.46 1.59 -4.22
N LYS A 181 -22.44 2.04 -5.48
CA LYS A 181 -21.47 3.02 -5.99
C LYS A 181 -21.59 4.38 -5.32
N TRP A 182 -22.81 4.88 -5.13
CA TRP A 182 -23.02 6.17 -4.47
C TRP A 182 -22.79 6.06 -2.96
N TYR A 183 -23.20 4.95 -2.36
CA TYR A 183 -22.96 4.67 -0.95
C TYR A 183 -21.47 4.70 -0.60
N THR A 184 -20.62 4.06 -1.41
CA THR A 184 -19.18 4.01 -1.17
C THR A 184 -18.51 5.37 -1.32
N ILE A 185 -18.89 6.15 -2.34
CA ILE A 185 -18.43 7.53 -2.51
C ILE A 185 -18.84 8.38 -1.31
N CYS A 186 -20.07 8.22 -0.79
CA CYS A 186 -20.53 8.95 0.39
C CYS A 186 -19.69 8.60 1.64
N ILE A 187 -19.39 7.31 1.87
CA ILE A 187 -18.53 6.91 2.99
C ILE A 187 -17.14 7.54 2.87
N CYS A 188 -16.50 7.44 1.70
CA CYS A 188 -15.18 8.02 1.51
C CYS A 188 -15.19 9.55 1.68
N LEU A 189 -16.25 10.23 1.22
CA LEU A 189 -16.37 11.68 1.36
C LEU A 189 -16.59 12.09 2.81
N ILE A 190 -17.43 11.37 3.56
CA ILE A 190 -17.61 11.60 4.99
C ILE A 190 -16.29 11.41 5.73
N ASP A 191 -15.52 10.37 5.39
CA ASP A 191 -14.24 10.10 6.00
C ASP A 191 -13.18 11.18 5.70
N LEU A 192 -13.12 11.64 4.44
CA LEU A 192 -12.27 12.76 4.04
C LEU A 192 -12.65 14.05 4.78
N LEU A 193 -13.95 14.32 4.95
CA LEU A 193 -14.41 15.48 5.72
C LEU A 193 -14.08 15.34 7.21
N LEU A 194 -14.15 14.13 7.77
CA LEU A 194 -13.80 13.88 9.17
C LEU A 194 -12.30 14.06 9.42
N THR A 195 -11.45 13.55 8.53
CA THR A 195 -9.99 13.75 8.60
C THR A 195 -9.61 15.21 8.41
N ALA A 196 -10.24 15.92 7.47
CA ALA A 196 -10.05 17.36 7.29
C ALA A 196 -10.55 18.18 8.49
N TYR A 197 -11.68 17.78 9.10
CA TYR A 197 -12.21 18.42 10.30
C TYR A 197 -11.26 18.25 11.50
N ALA A 198 -10.78 17.02 11.72
CA ALA A 198 -9.80 16.75 12.77
C ALA A 198 -8.52 17.57 12.58
N PHE A 199 -8.06 17.73 11.34
CA PHE A 199 -6.94 18.61 11.04
C PHE A 199 -7.23 20.09 11.35
N CYS A 200 -8.31 20.66 10.81
CA CYS A 200 -8.56 22.10 10.93
C CYS A 200 -8.83 22.60 12.37
N TYR A 201 -9.37 21.74 13.25
CA TYR A 201 -9.79 22.15 14.59
C TYR A 201 -8.98 21.57 15.74
N HIS A 202 -8.30 20.44 15.53
CA HIS A 202 -7.60 19.73 16.61
C HIS A 202 -6.10 19.56 16.37
N PHE A 203 -5.58 19.97 15.21
CA PHE A 203 -4.16 19.88 14.91
C PHE A 203 -3.51 21.27 15.01
N GLU A 204 -2.56 21.42 15.92
CA GLU A 204 -1.75 22.62 16.10
C GLU A 204 -0.46 22.48 15.28
N LEU A 205 -0.12 23.47 14.46
CA LEU A 205 1.03 23.34 13.54
C LEU A 205 2.38 23.46 14.25
N ASP A 206 2.44 24.22 15.34
CA ASP A 206 3.67 24.64 16.01
C ASP A 206 4.18 23.63 17.07
N ASP A 207 3.52 22.48 17.22
CA ASP A 207 3.91 21.44 18.20
C ASP A 207 4.53 20.22 17.50
N PRO A 208 5.83 19.92 17.73
CA PRO A 208 6.50 18.75 17.15
C PRO A 208 6.03 17.41 17.74
N LEU A 209 5.26 17.43 18.83
CA LEU A 209 4.76 16.23 19.47
C LEU A 209 3.67 15.55 18.65
N ILE A 210 3.48 14.26 18.93
CA ILE A 210 2.41 13.49 18.28
C ILE A 210 1.07 13.93 18.86
N GLN A 211 0.18 14.40 18.00
CA GLN A 211 -1.15 14.90 18.35
C GLN A 211 -2.23 13.84 18.08
N LEU A 212 -3.48 14.15 18.44
CA LEU A 212 -4.63 13.24 18.29
C LEU A 212 -4.34 11.84 18.87
N ILE A 213 -3.76 11.82 20.07
CA ILE A 213 -3.29 10.60 20.71
C ILE A 213 -4.48 9.78 21.20
N GLU A 214 -4.49 8.50 20.81
CA GLU A 214 -5.42 7.52 21.31
C GLU A 214 -4.65 6.32 21.84
N ASN A 215 -5.01 5.82 23.03
CA ASN A 215 -4.30 4.72 23.68
C ASN A 215 -5.28 3.79 24.39
N TYR A 216 -5.72 2.75 23.70
CA TYR A 216 -6.60 1.73 24.26
C TYR A 216 -5.83 0.43 24.49
N LYS A 217 -6.03 -0.22 25.63
CA LYS A 217 -5.48 -1.58 25.87
C LYS A 217 -6.33 -2.59 25.10
N TRP A 218 -5.75 -3.28 24.11
CA TRP A 218 -6.47 -4.29 23.34
C TRP A 218 -6.30 -5.70 23.92
N ILE A 219 -5.05 -6.17 24.08
CA ILE A 219 -4.76 -7.52 24.62
C ILE A 219 -3.93 -7.39 25.89
N HIS A 220 -4.56 -7.63 27.04
CA HIS A 220 -3.93 -7.48 28.37
C HIS A 220 -2.70 -8.38 28.56
N PHE A 221 -2.76 -9.61 28.05
CA PHE A 221 -1.71 -10.61 28.28
C PHE A 221 -0.42 -10.36 27.49
N PHE A 222 -0.53 -9.69 26.34
CA PHE A 222 0.58 -9.43 25.44
C PHE A 222 1.05 -7.97 25.50
N TYR A 223 0.48 -7.18 26.42
CA TYR A 223 0.67 -5.74 26.49
C TYR A 223 0.49 -5.07 25.12
N PHE A 224 -0.49 -5.54 24.34
CA PHE A 224 -0.80 -4.96 23.05
C PHE A 224 -1.78 -3.81 23.22
N TYR A 225 -1.37 -2.63 22.74
CA TYR A 225 -2.18 -1.43 22.76
C TYR A 225 -2.62 -1.09 21.34
N TRP A 226 -3.79 -0.50 21.27
CA TRP A 226 -4.30 0.18 20.10
C TRP A 226 -3.92 1.64 20.23
N ARG A 227 -2.75 2.01 19.71
CA ARG A 227 -2.24 3.37 19.76
C ARG A 227 -2.23 4.03 18.39
N PHE A 228 -3.01 5.10 18.29
CA PHE A 228 -2.97 6.00 17.14
C PHE A 228 -2.47 7.38 17.55
N GLY A 229 -1.89 8.07 16.59
CA GLY A 229 -1.52 9.47 16.69
C GLY A 229 -1.05 9.99 15.34
N ILE A 230 -1.21 11.29 15.15
CA ILE A 230 -0.86 11.98 13.91
C ILE A 230 0.11 13.09 14.27
N ASP A 231 1.18 13.20 13.50
CA ASP A 231 2.15 14.28 13.59
C ASP A 231 2.48 14.83 12.19
N GLY A 232 3.45 15.74 12.13
CA GLY A 232 3.82 16.46 10.92
C GLY A 232 4.19 15.59 9.71
N LEU A 233 4.75 14.38 9.90
CA LEU A 233 5.05 13.49 8.78
C LEU A 233 3.84 12.65 8.34
N SER A 234 2.94 12.32 9.27
CA SER A 234 1.78 11.46 9.00
C SER A 234 0.64 12.22 8.34
N ILE A 235 0.50 13.52 8.63
CA ILE A 235 -0.69 14.27 8.24
C ILE A 235 -0.87 14.41 6.73
N GLY A 236 0.21 14.73 6.01
CA GLY A 236 0.21 14.82 4.55
C GLY A 236 -0.25 13.51 3.87
N PRO A 237 0.41 12.37 4.16
CA PRO A 237 -0.02 11.06 3.67
C PRO A 237 -1.44 10.65 4.04
N VAL A 238 -1.93 10.96 5.26
CA VAL A 238 -3.32 10.65 5.67
C VAL A 238 -4.32 11.45 4.83
N LEU A 239 -4.13 12.76 4.67
CA LEU A 239 -5.00 13.60 3.84
C LEU A 239 -4.93 13.19 2.36
N LEU A 240 -3.73 12.90 1.85
CA LEU A 240 -3.53 12.37 0.50
C LEU A 240 -4.30 11.06 0.30
N THR A 241 -4.29 10.18 1.30
CA THR A 241 -4.97 8.88 1.25
C THR A 241 -6.48 9.08 1.10
N GLY A 242 -7.12 9.89 1.95
CA GLY A 242 -8.55 10.18 1.82
C GLY A 242 -8.92 10.86 0.50
N PHE A 243 -8.08 11.79 0.03
CA PHE A 243 -8.33 12.50 -1.21
C PHE A 243 -8.20 11.59 -2.45
N ILE A 244 -7.17 10.75 -2.53
CA ILE A 244 -6.99 9.85 -3.68
C ILE A 244 -7.99 8.69 -3.63
N THR A 245 -8.38 8.18 -2.46
CA THR A 245 -9.35 7.08 -2.35
C THR A 245 -10.76 7.52 -2.72
N THR A 246 -11.20 8.70 -2.31
CA THR A 246 -12.46 9.31 -2.77
C THR A 246 -12.50 9.43 -4.30
N LEU A 247 -11.43 9.93 -4.91
CA LEU A 247 -11.34 10.03 -6.36
C LEU A 247 -11.24 8.67 -7.05
N ALA A 248 -10.54 7.71 -6.47
CA ALA A 248 -10.40 6.36 -7.01
C ALA A 248 -11.73 5.59 -7.02
N THR A 249 -12.57 5.74 -5.98
CA THR A 249 -13.91 5.15 -5.95
C THR A 249 -14.85 5.80 -6.99
N LEU A 250 -14.71 7.11 -7.22
CA LEU A 250 -15.41 7.84 -8.27
C LEU A 250 -14.93 7.43 -9.68
N ALA A 251 -13.63 7.16 -9.85
CA ALA A 251 -13.05 6.60 -11.06
C ALA A 251 -13.55 5.18 -11.34
N ALA A 252 -13.80 4.37 -10.30
CA ALA A 252 -14.25 2.98 -10.43
C ALA A 252 -15.71 2.80 -10.89
N GLN A 253 -16.44 3.88 -11.16
CA GLN A 253 -17.83 3.84 -11.62
C GLN A 253 -18.11 2.90 -12.82
N PRO A 254 -17.20 2.67 -13.78
CA PRO A 254 -17.42 1.70 -14.87
C PRO A 254 -17.43 0.23 -14.43
N VAL A 255 -16.96 -0.10 -13.22
CA VAL A 255 -16.91 -1.49 -12.73
C VAL A 255 -18.33 -2.01 -12.49
N THR A 256 -18.68 -3.12 -13.14
CA THR A 256 -20.00 -3.78 -13.03
C THR A 256 -19.90 -5.21 -12.48
N ARG A 257 -18.79 -5.90 -12.77
CA ARG A 257 -18.51 -7.25 -12.27
C ARG A 257 -18.27 -7.21 -10.76
N GLU A 258 -19.04 -7.99 -10.01
CA GLU A 258 -18.91 -8.17 -8.56
C GLU A 258 -18.69 -6.86 -7.79
N SER A 259 -19.53 -5.87 -8.08
CA SER A 259 -19.43 -4.50 -7.52
C SER A 259 -19.34 -4.49 -5.99
N LYS A 260 -20.10 -5.33 -5.29
CA LYS A 260 -20.07 -5.45 -3.82
C LYS A 260 -18.66 -5.73 -3.30
N LEU A 261 -18.03 -6.77 -3.85
CA LEU A 261 -16.71 -7.20 -3.43
C LEU A 261 -15.66 -6.15 -3.83
N PHE A 262 -15.76 -5.58 -5.04
CA PHE A 262 -14.84 -4.54 -5.49
C PHE A 262 -14.79 -3.34 -4.51
N TYR A 263 -15.96 -2.81 -4.17
CA TYR A 263 -16.04 -1.62 -3.31
C TYR A 263 -15.74 -1.93 -1.83
N PHE A 264 -16.09 -3.12 -1.34
CA PHE A 264 -15.65 -3.58 -0.02
C PHE A 264 -14.12 -3.61 0.06
N LEU A 265 -13.45 -4.19 -0.94
CA LEU A 265 -11.99 -4.26 -0.97
C LEU A 265 -11.36 -2.88 -1.07
N MET A 266 -11.90 -1.95 -1.86
CA MET A 266 -11.41 -0.57 -1.92
C MET A 266 -11.51 0.14 -0.56
N LEU A 267 -12.60 -0.06 0.19
CA LEU A 267 -12.78 0.52 1.52
C LEU A 267 -11.91 -0.15 2.59
N ALA A 268 -11.74 -1.48 2.53
CA ALA A 268 -10.82 -2.21 3.40
C ALA A 268 -9.36 -1.81 3.15
N MET A 269 -9.01 -1.51 1.88
CA MET A 269 -7.75 -0.89 1.55
C MET A 269 -7.63 0.46 2.25
N TYR A 270 -8.63 1.34 2.06
CA TYR A 270 -8.62 2.71 2.58
C TYR A 270 -8.32 2.78 4.08
N SER A 271 -8.98 1.94 4.89
CA SER A 271 -8.71 1.82 6.32
C SER A 271 -7.32 1.31 6.66
N GLY A 272 -6.81 0.32 5.91
CA GLY A 272 -5.45 -0.19 6.10
C GLY A 272 -4.44 0.93 5.86
N GLN A 273 -4.67 1.76 4.85
CA GLN A 273 -3.76 2.85 4.51
C GLN A 273 -3.73 3.95 5.57
N ILE A 274 -4.89 4.43 6.02
CA ILE A 274 -4.96 5.37 7.14
C ILE A 274 -4.32 4.77 8.40
N GLY A 275 -4.58 3.48 8.67
CA GLY A 275 -4.02 2.78 9.82
C GLY A 275 -2.49 2.75 9.84
N THR A 276 -1.83 2.56 8.69
CA THR A 276 -0.36 2.54 8.62
C THR A 276 0.30 3.89 8.93
N PHE A 277 -0.32 5.01 8.54
CA PHE A 277 0.25 6.33 8.78
C PHE A 277 -0.04 6.85 10.19
N SER A 278 -1.08 6.34 10.84
CA SER A 278 -1.52 6.76 12.18
C SER A 278 -1.00 5.88 13.31
N SER A 279 -0.51 4.67 13.02
CA SER A 279 -0.09 3.71 14.05
C SER A 279 1.14 4.18 14.83
N ARG A 280 1.01 4.22 16.17
CA ARG A 280 2.10 4.49 17.13
C ARG A 280 2.67 3.25 17.82
N ASP A 281 2.04 2.10 17.63
CA ASP A 281 2.65 0.82 17.98
C ASP A 281 3.17 0.15 16.71
N ILE A 282 4.42 -0.31 16.75
CA ILE A 282 5.09 -0.94 15.62
C ILE A 282 4.39 -2.23 15.17
N LEU A 283 3.84 -3.02 16.10
CA LEU A 283 3.07 -4.21 15.73
C LEU A 283 1.73 -3.85 15.08
N LEU A 284 1.08 -2.76 15.53
CA LEU A 284 -0.13 -2.25 14.90
C LEU A 284 0.19 -1.74 13.48
N PHE A 285 1.34 -1.09 13.30
CA PHE A 285 1.85 -0.69 11.98
C PHE A 285 1.94 -1.92 11.05
N PHE A 286 2.51 -3.04 11.51
CA PHE A 286 2.57 -4.28 10.72
C PHE A 286 1.19 -4.86 10.39
N ILE A 287 0.26 -4.88 11.35
CA ILE A 287 -1.09 -5.39 11.10
C ILE A 287 -1.80 -4.54 10.03
N MET A 288 -1.68 -3.22 10.10
CA MET A 288 -2.26 -2.31 9.09
C MET A 288 -1.55 -2.42 7.74
N TRP A 289 -0.24 -2.67 7.76
CA TRP A 289 0.59 -2.89 6.57
C TRP A 289 0.16 -4.13 5.78
N GLU A 290 -0.18 -5.22 6.49
CA GLU A 290 -0.68 -6.46 5.89
C GLU A 290 -2.17 -6.39 5.54
N LEU A 291 -2.96 -5.60 6.28
CA LEU A 291 -4.40 -5.46 6.05
C LEU A 291 -4.71 -4.96 4.63
N GLU A 292 -3.88 -4.08 4.06
CA GLU A 292 -4.07 -3.60 2.68
C GLU A 292 -3.62 -4.59 1.60
N LEU A 293 -2.76 -5.57 1.94
CA LEU A 293 -2.18 -6.49 0.98
C LEU A 293 -3.24 -7.41 0.36
N ILE A 294 -4.13 -7.95 1.19
CA ILE A 294 -5.20 -8.86 0.77
C ILE A 294 -6.17 -8.16 -0.21
N PRO A 295 -6.72 -6.97 0.10
CA PRO A 295 -7.53 -6.22 -0.85
C PRO A 295 -6.86 -5.95 -2.19
N VAL A 296 -5.59 -5.52 -2.20
CA VAL A 296 -4.86 -5.24 -3.45
C VAL A 296 -4.71 -6.50 -4.30
N TYR A 297 -4.34 -7.62 -3.68
CA TYR A 297 -4.22 -8.90 -4.37
C TYR A 297 -5.53 -9.33 -5.05
N LEU A 298 -6.65 -9.22 -4.33
CA LEU A 298 -7.98 -9.57 -4.86
C LEU A 298 -8.43 -8.59 -5.96
N LEU A 299 -8.19 -7.29 -5.78
CA LEU A 299 -8.49 -6.28 -6.79
C LEU A 299 -7.73 -6.54 -8.10
N LEU A 300 -6.45 -6.91 -8.00
CA LEU A 300 -5.62 -7.24 -9.16
C LEU A 300 -6.03 -8.57 -9.81
N SER A 301 -6.19 -9.64 -9.04
CA SER A 301 -6.48 -10.98 -9.58
C SER A 301 -7.85 -11.07 -10.26
N MET A 302 -8.86 -10.34 -9.79
CA MET A 302 -10.22 -10.42 -10.31
C MET A 302 -10.55 -9.36 -11.38
N TRP A 303 -10.02 -8.13 -11.26
CA TRP A 303 -10.30 -7.02 -12.19
C TRP A 303 -9.08 -6.53 -12.99
N GLY A 304 -7.94 -7.20 -12.89
CA GLY A 304 -6.77 -6.93 -13.72
C GLY A 304 -6.92 -7.40 -15.17
N GLY A 305 -5.90 -7.09 -15.97
CA GLY A 305 -5.76 -7.39 -17.40
C GLY A 305 -5.44 -8.86 -17.71
N LYS A 306 -4.78 -9.09 -18.85
CA LYS A 306 -4.56 -10.43 -19.40
C LYS A 306 -3.64 -11.28 -18.50
N LYS A 307 -2.60 -10.68 -17.92
CA LYS A 307 -1.62 -11.39 -17.07
C LYS A 307 -1.88 -11.21 -15.57
N ARG A 308 -3.12 -10.89 -15.20
CA ARG A 308 -3.51 -10.55 -13.82
C ARG A 308 -3.11 -11.57 -12.75
N LEU A 309 -3.23 -12.86 -13.01
CA LEU A 309 -2.88 -13.90 -12.03
C LEU A 309 -1.37 -13.92 -11.77
N TYR A 310 -0.57 -13.87 -12.83
CA TYR A 310 0.90 -13.76 -12.72
C TYR A 310 1.28 -12.52 -11.92
N SER A 311 0.77 -11.34 -12.30
CA SER A 311 1.08 -10.09 -11.60
C SER A 311 0.61 -10.11 -10.15
N ALA A 312 -0.58 -10.63 -9.85
CA ALA A 312 -1.08 -10.74 -8.49
C ALA A 312 -0.24 -11.68 -7.62
N THR A 313 0.13 -12.85 -8.15
CA THR A 313 1.00 -13.80 -7.44
C THR A 313 2.40 -13.22 -7.20
N LYS A 314 2.96 -12.50 -8.18
CA LYS A 314 4.25 -11.83 -8.01
C LYS A 314 4.17 -10.73 -6.97
N PHE A 315 3.12 -9.92 -6.98
CA PHE A 315 2.88 -8.87 -5.98
C PHE A 315 2.89 -9.45 -4.57
N ILE A 316 1.99 -10.39 -4.26
CA ILE A 316 1.87 -10.96 -2.91
C ILE A 316 3.14 -11.64 -2.44
N LEU A 317 3.85 -12.38 -3.32
CA LEU A 317 5.10 -13.04 -2.94
C LEU A 317 6.21 -12.06 -2.59
N TYR A 318 6.31 -10.95 -3.34
CA TYR A 318 7.29 -9.91 -3.03
C TYR A 318 6.95 -9.21 -1.71
N THR A 319 5.71 -8.76 -1.55
CA THR A 319 5.32 -7.91 -0.42
C THR A 319 5.14 -8.67 0.88
N ALA A 320 4.51 -9.86 0.85
CA ALA A 320 4.38 -10.71 2.03
C ALA A 320 5.73 -11.33 2.41
N GLY A 321 6.53 -11.74 1.40
CA GLY A 321 7.89 -12.24 1.66
C GLY A 321 8.78 -11.19 2.32
N SER A 322 8.63 -9.91 1.95
CA SER A 322 9.40 -8.83 2.56
C SER A 322 8.88 -8.42 3.93
N SER A 323 7.58 -8.54 4.19
CA SER A 323 7.00 -8.17 5.48
C SER A 323 7.32 -9.15 6.60
N VAL A 324 7.71 -10.39 6.29
CA VAL A 324 8.33 -11.31 7.27
C VAL A 324 9.57 -10.67 7.91
N PHE A 325 10.42 -9.98 7.13
CA PHE A 325 11.59 -9.27 7.67
C PHE A 325 11.18 -8.08 8.55
N LEU A 326 10.08 -7.41 8.20
CA LEU A 326 9.50 -6.38 9.05
C LEU A 326 9.10 -7.00 10.40
N LEU A 327 8.25 -8.03 10.40
CA LEU A 327 7.81 -8.71 11.62
C LEU A 327 8.98 -9.21 12.48
N LEU A 328 10.02 -9.78 11.86
CA LEU A 328 11.23 -10.22 12.54
C LEU A 328 11.95 -9.08 13.27
N GLY A 329 12.11 -7.93 12.62
CA GLY A 329 12.70 -6.74 13.24
C GLY A 329 11.85 -6.22 14.40
N ILE A 330 10.53 -6.19 14.23
CA ILE A 330 9.57 -5.76 15.26
C ILE A 330 9.68 -6.63 16.51
N LEU A 331 9.59 -7.95 16.33
CA LEU A 331 9.67 -8.90 17.43
C LEU A 331 11.05 -8.87 18.08
N GLY A 332 12.11 -8.78 17.28
CA GLY A 332 13.48 -8.67 17.75
C GLY A 332 13.71 -7.45 18.66
N MET A 333 13.27 -6.27 18.22
CA MET A 333 13.36 -5.05 19.04
C MET A 333 12.50 -5.14 20.29
N SER A 334 11.24 -5.58 20.15
CA SER A 334 10.30 -5.66 21.27
C SER A 334 10.74 -6.61 22.37
N LEU A 335 11.47 -7.68 22.05
CA LEU A 335 11.89 -8.71 23.00
C LEU A 335 13.29 -8.45 23.57
N TYR A 336 14.06 -7.49 23.02
CA TYR A 336 15.46 -7.27 23.39
C TYR A 336 15.64 -6.77 24.82
N SER A 337 14.90 -5.74 25.22
CA SER A 337 15.30 -4.91 26.37
C SER A 337 14.61 -5.23 27.70
N SER A 338 13.52 -6.01 27.73
CA SER A 338 12.73 -6.10 28.96
C SER A 338 11.95 -7.40 29.13
N ASN A 339 11.64 -7.70 30.40
CA ASN A 339 10.75 -8.80 30.75
C ASN A 339 9.39 -8.64 30.06
N GLU A 340 8.89 -7.42 29.82
CA GLU A 340 7.59 -7.19 29.17
C GLU A 340 7.77 -6.64 27.76
N PRO A 341 7.22 -7.27 26.71
CA PRO A 341 7.40 -6.78 25.35
C PRO A 341 6.80 -5.37 25.18
N THR A 342 7.61 -4.42 24.70
CA THR A 342 7.16 -3.05 24.41
C THR A 342 7.08 -2.79 22.91
N PHE A 343 5.91 -2.39 22.43
CA PHE A 343 5.67 -2.09 21.01
C PHE A 343 5.56 -0.60 20.68
N ASN A 344 5.67 0.28 21.69
CA ASN A 344 5.52 1.74 21.51
C ASN A 344 6.70 2.30 20.72
N PHE A 345 6.46 3.13 19.72
CA PHE A 345 7.54 3.85 19.02
C PHE A 345 8.41 4.64 20.00
N GLU A 346 7.80 5.42 20.90
CA GLU A 346 8.52 6.32 21.83
C GLU A 346 9.39 5.57 22.86
N SER A 347 8.96 4.38 23.30
CA SER A 347 9.82 3.58 24.17
C SER A 347 10.96 2.94 23.39
N LEU A 348 10.72 2.54 22.14
CA LEU A 348 11.71 1.89 21.29
C LEU A 348 12.76 2.87 20.75
N THR A 349 12.41 4.15 20.52
CA THR A 349 13.38 5.20 20.16
C THR A 349 14.39 5.45 21.28
N ASN A 350 13.95 5.35 22.54
CA ASN A 350 14.81 5.59 23.71
C ASN A 350 15.64 4.37 24.12
N GLN A 351 15.45 3.23 23.46
CA GLN A 351 16.24 2.01 23.73
C GLN A 351 17.53 1.99 22.92
N SER A 352 18.65 1.72 23.59
CA SER A 352 19.95 1.60 22.96
C SER A 352 20.27 0.14 22.62
N TYR A 353 20.57 -0.14 21.35
CA TYR A 353 20.98 -1.47 20.89
C TYR A 353 22.50 -1.57 20.70
N PRO A 354 23.11 -2.75 20.76
CA PRO A 354 24.46 -2.95 20.27
C PRO A 354 24.51 -2.68 18.76
N MET A 355 25.58 -2.05 18.28
CA MET A 355 25.68 -1.59 16.89
C MET A 355 25.43 -2.70 15.85
N ALA A 356 25.96 -3.90 16.09
CA ALA A 356 25.77 -5.04 15.19
C ALA A 356 24.29 -5.46 15.09
N LEU A 357 23.56 -5.42 16.21
CA LEU A 357 22.15 -5.79 16.28
C LEU A 357 21.26 -4.69 15.68
N GLU A 358 21.61 -3.42 15.89
CA GLU A 358 20.96 -2.28 15.22
C GLU A 358 21.08 -2.36 13.69
N ILE A 359 22.26 -2.75 13.17
CA ILE A 359 22.49 -2.97 11.74
C ILE A 359 21.62 -4.12 11.20
N ILE A 360 21.47 -5.21 11.95
CA ILE A 360 20.63 -6.35 11.54
C ILE A 360 19.16 -5.92 11.42
N PHE A 361 18.64 -5.21 12.43
CA PHE A 361 17.27 -4.67 12.38
C PHE A 361 17.10 -3.68 11.24
N TYR A 362 18.06 -2.77 11.07
CA TYR A 362 18.05 -1.79 9.98
C TYR A 362 17.97 -2.47 8.61
N MET A 363 18.77 -3.52 8.37
CA MET A 363 18.74 -4.26 7.11
C MET A 363 17.43 -5.01 6.91
N GLY A 364 16.86 -5.63 7.96
CA GLY A 364 15.57 -6.30 7.89
C GLY A 364 14.44 -5.34 7.49
N PHE A 365 14.36 -4.19 8.15
CA PHE A 365 13.39 -3.14 7.81
C PHE A 365 13.68 -2.50 6.45
N LEU A 366 14.95 -2.26 6.11
CA LEU A 366 15.33 -1.75 4.80
C LEU A 366 14.84 -2.67 3.69
N ILE A 367 14.95 -3.99 3.82
CA ILE A 367 14.43 -4.95 2.83
C ILE A 367 12.90 -4.84 2.72
N ALA A 368 12.18 -4.80 3.85
CA ALA A 368 10.73 -4.68 3.88
C ALA A 368 10.24 -3.41 3.19
N PHE A 369 10.85 -2.27 3.51
CA PHE A 369 10.51 -0.99 2.91
C PHE A 369 10.99 -0.88 1.48
N ALA A 370 12.18 -1.40 1.15
CA ALA A 370 12.76 -1.36 -0.19
C ALA A 370 11.87 -2.05 -1.23
N VAL A 371 11.23 -3.16 -0.87
CA VAL A 371 10.27 -3.82 -1.76
C VAL A 371 9.09 -2.89 -2.05
N LYS A 372 8.53 -2.23 -1.03
CA LYS A 372 7.33 -1.39 -1.20
C LYS A 372 7.62 -0.01 -1.81
N SER A 373 8.76 0.61 -1.48
CA SER A 373 9.29 1.86 -2.04
C SER A 373 10.29 1.59 -3.17
N PRO A 374 9.86 0.86 -4.22
CA PRO A 374 10.66 0.05 -5.17
C PRO A 374 12.14 0.43 -5.32
N ILE A 375 12.97 0.09 -4.33
CA ILE A 375 14.42 0.37 -4.34
C ILE A 375 15.11 -0.71 -5.16
N ILE A 376 16.01 -0.33 -6.06
CA ILE A 376 16.79 -1.31 -6.83
C ILE A 376 17.59 -2.21 -5.89
N PRO A 377 17.55 -3.56 -6.05
CA PRO A 377 16.98 -4.33 -7.17
C PRO A 377 15.54 -4.85 -6.98
N LEU A 378 14.87 -4.48 -5.89
CA LEU A 378 13.61 -5.03 -5.41
C LEU A 378 12.35 -4.37 -6.02
N HIS A 379 12.46 -3.81 -7.23
CA HIS A 379 11.38 -3.06 -7.89
C HIS A 379 10.56 -3.87 -8.91
N THR A 380 10.99 -5.08 -9.27
CA THR A 380 10.48 -5.76 -10.48
C THR A 380 9.00 -6.17 -10.42
N TRP A 381 8.39 -6.24 -9.24
CA TRP A 381 6.96 -6.53 -9.08
C TRP A 381 6.08 -5.34 -9.53
N LEU A 382 6.58 -4.11 -9.39
CA LEU A 382 5.80 -2.89 -9.57
C LEU A 382 5.35 -2.69 -11.03
N PRO A 383 6.22 -2.74 -12.06
CA PRO A 383 5.77 -2.56 -13.44
C PRO A 383 4.77 -3.61 -13.92
N ASP A 384 4.89 -4.86 -13.44
CA ASP A 384 3.96 -5.93 -13.80
C ASP A 384 2.59 -5.76 -13.13
N THR A 385 2.57 -5.29 -11.88
CA THR A 385 1.35 -5.02 -11.11
C THR A 385 0.58 -3.84 -11.73
N HIS A 386 1.26 -2.72 -11.95
CA HIS A 386 0.68 -1.53 -12.57
C HIS A 386 0.28 -1.73 -14.02
N GLY A 387 1.04 -2.54 -14.77
CA GLY A 387 0.75 -2.86 -16.16
C GLY A 387 -0.60 -3.54 -16.35
N GLU A 388 -1.02 -4.36 -15.38
CA GLU A 388 -2.24 -5.16 -15.47
C GLU A 388 -3.39 -4.63 -14.60
N ALA A 389 -3.12 -3.85 -13.55
CA ALA A 389 -4.17 -3.36 -12.66
C ALA A 389 -5.21 -2.43 -13.34
N HIS A 390 -6.43 -2.46 -12.80
CA HIS A 390 -7.48 -1.49 -13.13
C HIS A 390 -7.05 -0.09 -12.66
N TYR A 391 -7.39 0.97 -13.41
CA TYR A 391 -6.83 2.30 -13.15
C TYR A 391 -7.24 2.91 -11.81
N SER A 392 -8.44 2.62 -11.31
CA SER A 392 -8.84 3.02 -9.96
C SER A 392 -7.97 2.36 -8.88
N THR A 393 -7.58 1.11 -9.08
CA THR A 393 -6.65 0.41 -8.19
C THR A 393 -5.22 0.94 -8.39
N CYS A 394 -4.82 1.26 -9.62
CA CYS A 394 -3.53 1.92 -9.90
C CYS A 394 -3.41 3.28 -9.22
N MET A 395 -4.49 4.06 -9.12
CA MET A 395 -4.49 5.33 -8.39
C MET A 395 -4.07 5.13 -6.94
N LEU A 396 -4.60 4.10 -6.29
CA LEU A 396 -4.29 3.78 -4.90
C LEU A 396 -2.88 3.16 -4.74
N LEU A 397 -2.53 2.22 -5.62
CA LEU A 397 -1.20 1.61 -5.67
C LEU A 397 -0.14 2.70 -5.84
N ALA A 398 -0.22 3.48 -6.91
CA ALA A 398 0.79 4.47 -7.26
C ALA A 398 0.76 5.65 -6.31
N GLY A 399 -0.45 6.09 -5.94
CA GLY A 399 -0.70 7.27 -5.13
C GLY A 399 -0.28 7.09 -3.68
N ILE A 400 -0.54 5.92 -3.07
CA ILE A 400 -0.45 5.74 -1.62
C ILE A 400 0.46 4.57 -1.23
N LEU A 401 0.33 3.40 -1.87
CA LEU A 401 1.06 2.20 -1.43
C LEU A 401 2.59 2.39 -1.43
N LEU A 402 3.16 3.02 -2.48
CA LEU A 402 4.60 3.29 -2.52
C LEU A 402 5.06 4.25 -1.41
N LYS A 403 4.16 5.13 -0.94
CA LYS A 403 4.45 6.17 0.06
C LYS A 403 4.54 5.59 1.46
N MET A 404 3.85 4.49 1.73
CA MET A 404 4.00 3.77 2.99
C MET A 404 5.41 3.24 3.19
N GLY A 405 6.04 2.72 2.13
CA GLY A 405 7.43 2.26 2.21
C GLY A 405 8.38 3.41 2.55
N ALA A 406 8.20 4.55 1.89
CA ALA A 406 8.95 5.77 2.20
C ALA A 406 8.72 6.29 3.63
N TYR A 407 7.46 6.33 4.07
CA TYR A 407 7.10 6.71 5.43
C TYR A 407 7.73 5.77 6.46
N GLY A 408 7.73 4.46 6.20
CA GLY A 408 8.42 3.46 7.03
C GLY A 408 9.94 3.68 7.08
N LEU A 409 10.59 4.06 5.96
CA LEU A 409 12.01 4.41 5.96
C LEU A 409 12.31 5.60 6.87
N VAL A 410 11.47 6.64 6.86
CA VAL A 410 11.68 7.80 7.74
C VAL A 410 11.36 7.44 9.20
N ARG A 411 10.22 6.82 9.46
CA ARG A 411 9.76 6.55 10.83
C ARG A 411 10.47 5.42 11.55
N ILE A 412 10.77 4.35 10.85
CA ILE A 412 11.36 3.17 11.48
C ILE A 412 12.87 3.18 11.29
N ASN A 413 13.36 3.36 10.06
CA ASN A 413 14.80 3.29 9.82
C ASN A 413 15.55 4.55 10.29
N MET A 414 15.03 5.75 10.04
CA MET A 414 15.72 6.99 10.40
C MET A 414 15.48 7.41 11.85
N GLU A 415 14.23 7.37 12.34
CA GLU A 415 13.89 7.82 13.71
C GLU A 415 14.24 6.79 14.81
N LEU A 416 14.02 5.48 14.61
CA LEU A 416 14.36 4.46 15.64
C LEU A 416 15.83 4.01 15.61
N LEU A 417 16.42 3.89 14.41
CA LEU A 417 17.73 3.26 14.20
C LEU A 417 18.75 4.27 13.66
N SER A 418 18.88 5.40 14.36
CA SER A 418 19.64 6.58 13.91
C SER A 418 21.13 6.27 13.66
N ARG A 419 21.77 5.46 14.50
CA ARG A 419 23.21 5.15 14.34
C ARG A 419 23.43 4.25 13.13
N ALA A 420 22.63 3.19 12.98
CA ALA A 420 22.69 2.35 11.78
C ALA A 420 22.36 3.18 10.53
N HIS A 421 21.36 4.04 10.57
CA HIS A 421 20.99 4.92 9.47
C HIS A 421 22.18 5.77 9.01
N SER A 422 22.90 6.41 9.95
CA SER A 422 24.06 7.24 9.62
C SER A 422 25.15 6.50 8.82
N ILE A 423 25.33 5.20 9.04
CA ILE A 423 26.29 4.36 8.30
C ILE A 423 25.77 4.04 6.89
N PHE A 424 24.46 3.80 6.75
CA PHE A 424 23.84 3.40 5.49
C PHE A 424 23.45 4.57 4.59
N CYS A 425 23.44 5.81 5.08
CA CYS A 425 23.05 6.98 4.28
C CYS A 425 23.87 7.18 2.99
N PRO A 426 25.22 7.05 2.97
CA PRO A 426 25.99 7.10 1.72
C PRO A 426 25.53 6.04 0.69
N TRP A 427 25.17 4.84 1.17
CA TRP A 427 24.67 3.75 0.33
C TRP A 427 23.28 4.04 -0.21
N LEU A 428 22.38 4.60 0.62
CA LEU A 428 21.06 5.05 0.16
C LEU A 428 21.19 6.10 -0.92
N MET A 429 22.07 7.09 -0.76
CA MET A 429 22.26 8.11 -1.79
C MET A 429 22.77 7.52 -3.10
N LEU A 430 23.75 6.61 -3.04
CA LEU A 430 24.26 5.91 -4.21
C LEU A 430 23.16 5.11 -4.90
N LEU A 431 22.39 4.32 -4.16
CA LEU A 431 21.26 3.55 -4.68
C LEU A 431 20.18 4.44 -5.31
N GLY A 432 19.81 5.55 -4.65
CA GLY A 432 18.85 6.52 -5.16
C GLY A 432 19.28 7.15 -6.49
N SER A 433 20.55 7.55 -6.60
CA SER A 433 21.10 8.13 -7.84
C SER A 433 21.11 7.13 -9.00
N ILE A 434 21.53 5.88 -8.76
CA ILE A 434 21.50 4.79 -9.74
C ILE A 434 20.06 4.47 -10.14
N GLN A 435 19.14 4.49 -9.17
CA GLN A 435 17.73 4.21 -9.38
C GLN A 435 17.07 5.19 -10.34
N ILE A 436 17.37 6.49 -10.22
CA ILE A 436 16.81 7.51 -11.14
C ILE A 436 17.24 7.19 -12.58
N ILE A 437 18.53 6.97 -12.84
CA ILE A 437 19.04 6.70 -14.20
C ILE A 437 18.51 5.37 -14.73
N TYR A 438 18.58 4.30 -13.94
CA TYR A 438 18.13 2.99 -14.36
C TYR A 438 16.63 2.99 -14.68
N ALA A 439 15.80 3.57 -13.82
CA ALA A 439 14.36 3.58 -14.02
C ALA A 439 13.96 4.47 -15.21
N ALA A 440 14.62 5.61 -15.40
CA ALA A 440 14.37 6.50 -16.52
C ALA A 440 14.78 5.87 -17.87
N SER A 441 15.94 5.20 -17.92
CA SER A 441 16.40 4.50 -19.12
C SER A 441 15.53 3.28 -19.46
N THR A 442 15.14 2.48 -18.45
CA THR A 442 14.25 1.33 -18.65
C THR A 442 12.83 1.76 -19.06
N SER A 443 12.33 2.89 -18.53
CA SER A 443 11.07 3.51 -18.96
C SER A 443 11.07 3.77 -20.47
N LEU A 444 12.14 4.35 -21.01
CA LEU A 444 12.26 4.61 -22.45
C LEU A 444 12.19 3.33 -23.30
N GLY A 445 12.72 2.21 -22.79
CA GLY A 445 12.67 0.91 -23.45
C GLY A 445 11.30 0.21 -23.39
N GLN A 446 10.36 0.69 -22.58
CA GLN A 446 9.03 0.05 -22.45
C GLN A 446 8.08 0.49 -23.56
N ARG A 447 7.44 -0.50 -24.20
CA ARG A 447 6.39 -0.26 -25.21
C ARG A 447 4.98 -0.17 -24.62
N ASN A 448 4.75 -0.77 -23.46
CA ASN A 448 3.44 -0.73 -22.79
C ASN A 448 3.30 0.59 -22.02
N LEU A 449 2.22 1.34 -22.28
CA LEU A 449 1.96 2.65 -21.68
C LEU A 449 1.97 2.61 -20.14
N LYS A 450 1.21 1.70 -19.53
CA LYS A 450 1.09 1.60 -18.07
C LYS A 450 2.42 1.18 -17.43
N LYS A 451 3.18 0.28 -18.06
CA LYS A 451 4.51 -0.10 -17.58
C LYS A 451 5.50 1.05 -17.66
N ARG A 452 5.43 1.86 -18.72
CA ARG A 452 6.29 3.04 -18.89
C ARG A 452 6.04 4.08 -17.79
N ILE A 453 4.78 4.34 -17.45
CA ILE A 453 4.41 5.20 -16.32
C ILE A 453 4.88 4.57 -14.99
N ALA A 454 4.76 3.26 -14.81
CA ALA A 454 5.24 2.58 -13.62
C ALA A 454 6.76 2.73 -13.40
N TYR A 455 7.58 2.62 -14.45
CA TYR A 455 9.01 2.88 -14.34
C TYR A 455 9.32 4.35 -14.06
N SER A 456 8.53 5.30 -14.57
CA SER A 456 8.68 6.71 -14.17
C SER A 456 8.40 6.93 -12.68
N SER A 457 7.46 6.18 -12.08
CA SER A 457 7.28 6.20 -10.63
C SER A 457 8.48 5.66 -9.85
N VAL A 458 9.18 4.64 -10.38
CA VAL A 458 10.43 4.14 -9.79
C VAL A 458 11.53 5.22 -9.82
N SER A 459 11.65 5.99 -10.91
CA SER A 459 12.64 7.09 -10.96
C SER A 459 12.31 8.19 -9.96
N HIS A 460 11.05 8.63 -9.86
CA HIS A 460 10.66 9.68 -8.91
C HIS A 460 10.83 9.26 -7.45
N MET A 461 10.67 7.97 -7.12
CA MET A 461 10.99 7.43 -5.80
C MET A 461 12.50 7.44 -5.50
N GLY A 462 13.36 7.48 -6.52
CA GLY A 462 14.80 7.63 -6.34
C GLY A 462 15.18 8.95 -5.67
N PHE A 463 14.48 10.05 -6.00
CA PHE A 463 14.68 11.36 -5.33
C PHE A 463 14.31 11.32 -3.85
N LEU A 464 13.31 10.53 -3.49
CA LEU A 464 12.92 10.36 -2.09
C LEU A 464 14.04 9.69 -1.28
N ILE A 465 14.64 8.63 -1.82
CA ILE A 465 15.77 7.93 -1.17
C ILE A 465 16.97 8.86 -1.02
N LEU A 466 17.23 9.70 -2.02
CA LEU A 466 18.27 10.72 -1.95
C LEU A 466 18.02 11.74 -0.83
N GLY A 467 16.78 12.23 -0.69
CA GLY A 467 16.42 13.20 0.35
C GLY A 467 16.50 12.62 1.76
N ILE A 468 16.13 11.35 1.94
CA ILE A 468 16.32 10.64 3.22
C ILE A 468 17.82 10.47 3.50
N GLY A 469 18.61 10.07 2.49
CA GLY A 469 20.04 9.84 2.64
C GLY A 469 20.89 11.11 2.85
N SER A 470 20.38 12.31 2.57
CA SER A 470 21.17 13.54 2.69
C SER A 470 21.38 14.02 4.13
N ILE A 471 20.56 13.54 5.08
CA ILE A 471 20.55 13.98 6.51
C ILE A 471 20.67 15.52 6.61
N SER A 472 19.76 16.22 5.93
CA SER A 472 19.67 17.68 5.96
C SER A 472 18.21 18.09 6.03
N ASP A 473 17.94 19.20 6.72
CA ASP A 473 16.57 19.71 6.92
C ASP A 473 15.87 19.94 5.58
N THR A 474 16.53 20.65 4.68
CA THR A 474 16.06 20.84 3.31
C THR A 474 15.85 19.51 2.57
N GLY A 475 16.75 18.52 2.74
CA GLY A 475 16.64 17.25 2.02
C GLY A 475 15.47 16.38 2.48
N LEU A 476 15.23 16.30 3.80
CA LEU A 476 14.12 15.53 4.35
C LEU A 476 12.77 16.20 4.06
N ASN A 477 12.69 17.53 4.17
CA ASN A 477 11.51 18.30 3.74
C ASN A 477 11.21 18.08 2.25
N GLY A 478 12.24 18.05 1.39
CA GLY A 478 12.09 17.69 -0.02
C GLY A 478 11.57 16.26 -0.24
N ALA A 479 12.04 15.28 0.55
CA ALA A 479 11.54 13.91 0.49
C ALA A 479 10.06 13.80 0.87
N ILE A 480 9.62 14.54 1.91
CA ILE A 480 8.21 14.59 2.33
C ILE A 480 7.34 15.25 1.26
N LEU A 481 7.82 16.35 0.66
CA LEU A 481 7.12 16.98 -0.45
C LEU A 481 7.03 16.02 -1.66
N GLN A 482 8.06 15.20 -1.90
CA GLN A 482 8.06 14.19 -2.96
C GLN A 482 7.05 13.05 -2.69
N ILE A 483 6.87 12.62 -1.44
CA ILE A 483 5.81 11.68 -1.02
C ILE A 483 4.45 12.18 -1.49
N ILE A 484 4.14 13.44 -1.20
CA ILE A 484 2.85 14.08 -1.49
C ILE A 484 2.69 14.38 -2.99
N SER A 485 3.69 15.03 -3.59
CA SER A 485 3.71 15.46 -4.99
C SER A 485 3.55 14.28 -5.95
N HIS A 486 4.39 13.25 -5.81
CA HIS A 486 4.26 12.05 -6.63
C HIS A 486 3.00 11.24 -6.26
N GLY A 487 2.42 11.45 -5.07
CA GLY A 487 1.07 11.03 -4.69
C GLY A 487 0.03 11.42 -5.74
N PHE A 488 -0.09 12.72 -5.96
CA PHE A 488 -1.03 13.30 -6.90
C PHE A 488 -0.67 12.99 -8.36
N ILE A 489 0.58 13.24 -8.76
CA ILE A 489 1.03 13.07 -10.16
C ILE A 489 0.87 11.62 -10.63
N GLY A 490 1.33 10.66 -9.80
CA GLY A 490 1.24 9.24 -10.11
C GLY A 490 -0.21 8.78 -10.28
N ALA A 491 -1.09 9.14 -9.33
CA ALA A 491 -2.51 8.80 -9.42
C ALA A 491 -3.17 9.37 -10.69
N ALA A 492 -2.87 10.62 -11.04
CA ALA A 492 -3.44 11.28 -12.19
C ALA A 492 -2.99 10.64 -13.53
N LEU A 493 -1.70 10.34 -13.68
CA LEU A 493 -1.17 9.71 -14.90
C LEU A 493 -1.72 8.29 -15.09
N PHE A 494 -1.83 7.49 -14.01
CA PHE A 494 -2.42 6.16 -14.10
C PHE A 494 -3.93 6.19 -14.38
N PHE A 495 -4.65 7.16 -13.83
CA PHE A 495 -6.05 7.40 -14.16
C PHE A 495 -6.21 7.69 -15.66
N LEU A 496 -5.45 8.64 -16.19
CA LEU A 496 -5.53 9.00 -17.61
C LEU A 496 -5.14 7.85 -18.55
N ALA A 497 -4.06 7.14 -18.24
CA ALA A 497 -3.64 5.95 -19.00
C ALA A 497 -4.69 4.82 -18.98
N GLY A 498 -5.50 4.75 -17.92
CA GLY A 498 -6.65 3.86 -17.84
C GLY A 498 -7.81 4.30 -18.73
N THR A 499 -8.19 5.57 -18.64
CA THR A 499 -9.31 6.12 -19.43
C THR A 499 -9.03 6.15 -20.93
N SER A 500 -7.76 6.29 -21.34
CA SER A 500 -7.35 6.12 -22.74
C SER A 500 -7.44 4.65 -23.16
N TYR A 501 -6.99 3.72 -22.32
CA TYR A 501 -7.12 2.28 -22.56
C TYR A 501 -8.58 1.84 -22.73
N ASP A 502 -9.51 2.40 -21.95
CA ASP A 502 -10.93 2.03 -22.04
C ASP A 502 -11.58 2.36 -23.40
N ARG A 503 -11.05 3.36 -24.10
CA ARG A 503 -11.56 3.80 -25.40
C ARG A 503 -10.83 3.13 -26.56
N LEU A 504 -9.51 3.05 -26.47
CA LEU A 504 -8.67 2.52 -27.53
C LEU A 504 -8.63 0.99 -27.52
N ARG A 505 -8.71 0.40 -26.32
CA ARG A 505 -8.43 -1.02 -26.07
C ARG A 505 -7.03 -1.49 -26.50
N LEU A 506 -6.11 -0.55 -26.74
CA LEU A 506 -4.72 -0.78 -27.09
C LEU A 506 -3.80 -0.52 -25.89
N LEU A 507 -2.84 -1.41 -25.64
CA LEU A 507 -1.88 -1.29 -24.53
C LEU A 507 -0.51 -0.75 -24.98
N TYR A 508 -0.16 -0.94 -26.25
CA TYR A 508 1.16 -0.67 -26.80
C TYR A 508 1.20 0.69 -27.49
N LEU A 509 2.24 1.46 -27.18
CA LEU A 509 2.46 2.79 -27.76
C LEU A 509 2.70 2.75 -29.28
N ASP A 510 3.27 1.64 -29.80
CA ASP A 510 3.55 1.47 -31.23
C ASP A 510 2.27 1.38 -32.09
N GLU A 511 1.15 1.02 -31.48
CA GLU A 511 -0.18 0.87 -32.10
C GLU A 511 -1.02 2.15 -31.95
N MET A 512 -0.53 3.13 -31.20
CA MET A 512 -1.18 4.41 -30.91
C MET A 512 -0.71 5.51 -31.87
N GLY A 513 -1.51 6.56 -32.02
CA GLY A 513 -1.14 7.76 -32.79
C GLY A 513 -2.33 8.67 -33.08
N GLY A 514 -2.07 9.97 -33.27
CA GLY A 514 -3.09 10.91 -33.78
C GLY A 514 -4.31 11.15 -32.88
N MET A 515 -4.25 10.83 -31.58
CA MET A 515 -5.40 10.97 -30.66
C MET A 515 -5.77 12.41 -30.29
N ALA A 516 -4.92 13.40 -30.59
CA ALA A 516 -5.19 14.80 -30.24
C ALA A 516 -6.47 15.33 -30.90
N ILE A 517 -6.81 14.86 -32.11
CA ILE A 517 -7.98 15.28 -32.87
C ILE A 517 -9.28 14.69 -32.30
N PRO A 518 -9.42 13.36 -32.11
CA PRO A 518 -10.66 12.79 -31.57
C PRO A 518 -10.87 13.06 -30.07
N MET A 519 -9.81 13.32 -29.31
CA MET A 519 -9.87 13.40 -27.85
C MET A 519 -9.08 14.59 -27.27
N PRO A 520 -9.44 15.84 -27.64
CA PRO A 520 -8.66 17.02 -27.28
C PRO A 520 -8.62 17.27 -25.76
N LYS A 521 -9.67 16.95 -25.01
CA LYS A 521 -9.66 17.16 -23.55
C LYS A 521 -8.76 16.17 -22.82
N ILE A 522 -8.72 14.90 -23.23
CA ILE A 522 -7.75 13.95 -22.67
C ILE A 522 -6.33 14.39 -23.02
N PHE A 523 -6.11 14.84 -24.26
CA PHE A 523 -4.82 15.36 -24.69
C PHE A 523 -4.34 16.53 -23.81
N THR A 524 -5.18 17.56 -23.60
CA THR A 524 -4.78 18.73 -22.80
C THR A 524 -4.49 18.39 -21.35
N VAL A 525 -5.30 17.54 -20.73
CA VAL A 525 -5.11 17.15 -19.33
C VAL A 525 -3.89 16.23 -19.19
N PHE A 526 -3.66 15.31 -20.14
CA PHE A 526 -2.49 14.43 -20.15
C PHE A 526 -1.21 15.22 -20.35
N THR A 527 -1.19 16.21 -21.26
CA THR A 527 -0.01 17.06 -21.45
C THR A 527 0.32 17.82 -20.17
N ILE A 528 -0.63 18.50 -19.54
CA ILE A 528 -0.40 19.25 -18.29
C ILE A 528 0.15 18.33 -17.17
N LEU A 529 -0.44 17.15 -16.96
CA LEU A 529 0.02 16.22 -15.92
C LEU A 529 1.37 15.56 -16.27
N SER A 530 1.63 15.31 -17.54
CA SER A 530 2.97 14.88 -17.97
C SER A 530 4.01 15.97 -17.72
N MET A 531 3.67 17.25 -17.93
CA MET A 531 4.53 18.39 -17.60
C MET A 531 4.82 18.48 -16.10
N ALA A 532 3.83 18.18 -15.25
CA ALA A 532 4.05 18.08 -13.81
C ALA A 532 5.04 16.96 -13.44
N SER A 533 4.99 15.81 -14.12
CA SER A 533 5.92 14.70 -13.88
C SER A 533 7.36 14.96 -14.33
N LEU A 534 7.58 15.81 -15.32
CA LEU A 534 8.91 16.19 -15.79
C LEU A 534 9.48 17.41 -15.04
N ALA A 535 8.95 17.69 -13.85
CA ALA A 535 9.42 18.74 -12.95
C ALA A 535 9.40 20.14 -13.61
N LEU A 536 8.30 20.51 -14.27
CA LEU A 536 8.13 21.86 -14.80
C LEU A 536 7.99 22.89 -13.65
N PRO A 537 8.75 24.00 -13.66
CA PRO A 537 8.66 25.05 -12.64
C PRO A 537 7.24 25.59 -12.47
N GLY A 538 6.79 25.73 -11.21
CA GLY A 538 5.41 26.09 -10.86
C GLY A 538 4.49 24.89 -10.61
N MET A 539 4.99 23.67 -10.75
CA MET A 539 4.31 22.43 -10.35
C MET A 539 5.01 21.80 -9.14
N SER A 540 4.27 21.04 -8.32
CA SER A 540 4.80 20.40 -7.10
C SER A 540 6.01 19.48 -7.35
N GLY A 541 6.08 18.83 -8.52
CA GLY A 541 7.18 17.93 -8.88
C GLY A 541 8.53 18.65 -8.94
N PHE A 542 8.55 19.88 -9.47
CA PHE A 542 9.77 20.67 -9.56
C PHE A 542 10.31 21.05 -8.19
N VAL A 543 9.44 21.55 -7.32
CA VAL A 543 9.84 22.02 -5.99
C VAL A 543 10.40 20.86 -5.15
N ALA A 544 9.77 19.69 -5.22
CA ALA A 544 10.24 18.49 -4.52
C ALA A 544 11.66 18.09 -4.95
N GLU A 545 11.88 17.92 -6.25
CA GLU A 545 13.15 17.46 -6.80
C GLU A 545 14.26 18.51 -6.60
N LEU A 546 13.93 19.80 -6.75
CA LEU A 546 14.87 20.89 -6.50
C LEU A 546 15.35 20.91 -5.04
N ILE A 547 14.44 20.78 -4.09
CA ILE A 547 14.75 20.88 -2.65
C ILE A 547 15.56 19.67 -2.18
N VAL A 548 15.28 18.47 -2.72
CA VAL A 548 16.13 17.28 -2.52
C VAL A 548 17.56 17.54 -3.03
N LEU A 549 17.70 18.08 -4.24
CA LEU A 549 19.02 18.39 -4.81
C LEU A 549 19.77 19.43 -3.99
N LEU A 550 19.09 20.49 -3.54
CA LEU A 550 19.66 21.49 -2.63
C LEU A 550 20.09 20.84 -1.31
N GLY A 551 19.29 19.93 -0.76
CA GLY A 551 19.60 19.18 0.45
C GLY A 551 20.87 18.35 0.37
N ILE A 552 21.18 17.77 -0.79
CA ILE A 552 22.45 17.07 -1.01
C ILE A 552 23.63 18.05 -1.00
N ILE A 553 23.47 19.21 -1.65
CA ILE A 553 24.55 20.20 -1.77
C ILE A 553 24.88 20.82 -0.41
N THR A 554 23.86 21.17 0.38
CA THR A 554 23.99 21.85 1.68
C THR A 554 24.44 20.91 2.81
N SER A 555 24.25 19.60 2.67
CA SER A 555 24.58 18.60 3.70
C SER A 555 26.04 18.69 4.19
N GLN A 556 26.29 18.95 5.46
CA GLN A 556 27.68 19.13 5.94
C GLN A 556 28.46 17.81 6.10
N LYS A 557 27.75 16.68 6.22
CA LYS A 557 28.35 15.36 6.52
C LYS A 557 29.16 14.74 5.39
N TYR A 558 28.91 15.14 4.14
CA TYR A 558 29.47 14.48 2.98
C TYR A 558 30.65 15.23 2.36
N LEU A 559 31.62 14.47 1.85
CA LEU A 559 32.75 15.00 1.10
C LEU A 559 32.28 15.67 -0.20
N LEU A 560 32.90 16.80 -0.55
CA LEU A 560 32.59 17.57 -1.77
C LEU A 560 32.54 16.69 -3.03
N ILE A 561 33.48 15.76 -3.17
CA ILE A 561 33.56 14.91 -4.37
C ILE A 561 32.37 13.96 -4.50
N THR A 562 31.87 13.42 -3.37
CA THR A 562 30.69 12.54 -3.37
C THR A 562 29.43 13.30 -3.74
N LYS A 563 29.28 14.53 -3.25
CA LYS A 563 28.16 15.42 -3.62
C LYS A 563 28.17 15.72 -5.11
N ILE A 564 29.32 16.12 -5.66
CA ILE A 564 29.45 16.43 -7.09
C ILE A 564 29.07 15.21 -7.93
N LEU A 565 29.58 14.02 -7.59
CA LEU A 565 29.27 12.80 -8.33
C LEU A 565 27.76 12.48 -8.29
N ILE A 566 27.15 12.48 -7.11
CA ILE A 566 25.71 12.18 -6.96
C ILE A 566 24.87 13.19 -7.71
N THR A 567 25.12 14.49 -7.53
CA THR A 567 24.39 15.55 -8.24
C THR A 567 24.51 15.44 -9.77
N PHE A 568 25.70 15.13 -10.28
CA PHE A 568 25.92 14.90 -11.71
C PHE A 568 25.10 13.72 -12.25
N VAL A 569 25.11 12.59 -11.54
CA VAL A 569 24.31 11.40 -11.87
C VAL A 569 22.81 11.73 -11.85
N THR A 570 22.35 12.46 -10.83
CA THR A 570 20.94 12.87 -10.74
C THR A 570 20.52 13.83 -11.85
N ALA A 571 21.42 14.73 -12.28
CA ALA A 571 21.15 15.65 -13.39
C ALA A 571 20.94 14.91 -14.72
N ILE A 572 21.70 13.83 -14.96
CA ILE A 572 21.45 12.94 -16.12
C ILE A 572 20.05 12.32 -16.03
N GLY A 573 19.67 11.86 -14.83
CA GLY A 573 18.34 11.35 -14.54
C GLY A 573 17.24 12.36 -14.87
N MET A 574 17.41 13.61 -14.41
CA MET A 574 16.50 14.73 -14.71
C MET A 574 16.35 14.95 -16.21
N ILE A 575 17.44 14.91 -16.99
CA ILE A 575 17.42 15.05 -18.46
C ILE A 575 16.67 13.90 -19.14
N LEU A 576 16.71 12.69 -18.57
CA LEU A 576 15.95 11.56 -19.11
C LEU A 576 14.44 11.70 -18.88
N THR A 577 13.99 12.50 -17.89
CA THR A 577 12.56 12.63 -17.57
C THR A 577 11.72 13.27 -18.69
N PRO A 578 12.11 14.38 -19.35
CA PRO A 578 11.41 14.88 -20.52
C PRO A 578 11.46 13.90 -21.70
N ILE A 579 12.56 13.16 -21.87
CA ILE A 579 12.74 12.28 -23.02
C ILE A 579 11.66 11.19 -23.02
N TYR A 580 11.44 10.50 -21.89
CA TYR A 580 10.40 9.47 -21.85
C TYR A 580 8.98 10.04 -21.80
N SER A 581 8.75 11.13 -21.06
CA SER A 581 7.41 11.70 -20.86
C SER A 581 6.87 12.37 -22.13
N LEU A 582 7.68 13.19 -22.82
CA LEU A 582 7.31 13.80 -24.10
C LEU A 582 7.24 12.75 -25.21
N SER A 583 8.05 11.69 -25.14
CA SER A 583 7.94 10.57 -26.08
C SER A 583 6.60 9.84 -25.97
N ILE A 584 6.05 9.67 -24.76
CA ILE A 584 4.69 9.13 -24.56
C ILE A 584 3.67 10.05 -25.23
N LEU A 585 3.74 11.36 -24.96
CA LEU A 585 2.84 12.34 -25.57
C LEU A 585 2.88 12.27 -27.09
N ARG A 586 4.08 12.28 -27.66
CA ARG A 586 4.31 12.22 -29.11
C ARG A 586 3.73 10.95 -29.72
N GLN A 587 3.97 9.78 -29.13
CA GLN A 587 3.50 8.50 -29.68
C GLN A 587 1.99 8.32 -29.55
N MET A 588 1.37 8.81 -28.46
CA MET A 588 -0.06 8.67 -28.27
C MET A 588 -0.87 9.69 -29.06
N PHE A 589 -0.53 10.97 -28.93
CA PHE A 589 -1.40 12.05 -29.38
C PHE A 589 -1.00 12.63 -30.74
N TYR A 590 0.30 12.65 -31.04
CA TYR A 590 0.83 13.21 -32.29
C TYR A 590 1.02 12.10 -33.33
N GLY A 591 1.03 12.49 -34.61
CA GLY A 591 1.26 11.57 -35.74
C GLY A 591 0.05 11.42 -36.66
N TYR A 592 0.32 11.00 -37.89
CA TYR A 592 -0.63 10.87 -38.99
C TYR A 592 -1.11 9.43 -39.21
N LYS A 593 -0.62 8.46 -38.42
CA LYS A 593 -1.06 7.07 -38.46
C LYS A 593 -2.50 7.02 -37.93
N LEU A 594 -3.45 6.93 -38.84
CA LEU A 594 -4.86 6.71 -38.51
C LEU A 594 -5.04 5.24 -38.09
N PHE A 595 -5.84 5.03 -37.06
CA PHE A 595 -6.16 3.70 -36.56
C PHE A 595 -6.93 2.90 -37.62
N ASP A 596 -6.39 1.76 -38.07
CA ASP A 596 -7.19 0.70 -38.71
C ASP A 596 -7.93 -0.11 -37.62
N THR A 597 -8.64 0.58 -36.72
CA THR A 597 -9.50 -0.08 -35.73
C THR A 597 -10.89 -0.23 -36.33
N PRO A 598 -11.44 -1.45 -36.43
CA PRO A 598 -12.67 -1.74 -37.20
C PRO A 598 -13.96 -1.16 -36.60
N ASN A 599 -13.90 -0.50 -35.43
CA ASN A 599 -15.05 0.07 -34.75
C ASN A 599 -14.59 1.05 -33.67
N SER A 600 -14.92 2.34 -33.78
CA SER A 600 -15.08 3.18 -32.58
C SER A 600 -15.68 4.55 -32.88
N TYR A 601 -16.88 4.77 -32.35
CA TYR A 601 -17.31 6.10 -31.93
C TYR A 601 -16.36 6.57 -30.82
N PHE A 602 -15.35 7.39 -31.16
CA PHE A 602 -14.47 8.00 -30.17
C PHE A 602 -15.24 9.09 -29.42
N PHE A 603 -15.49 8.86 -28.14
CA PHE A 603 -16.01 9.88 -27.25
C PHE A 603 -14.85 10.46 -26.43
N ASP A 604 -14.75 11.79 -26.39
CA ASP A 604 -13.79 12.49 -25.55
C ASP A 604 -14.12 12.30 -24.05
N SER A 605 -13.39 12.99 -23.16
CA SER A 605 -13.59 12.88 -21.73
C SER A 605 -14.99 13.29 -21.29
N GLY A 606 -15.60 12.44 -20.45
CA GLY A 606 -16.85 12.77 -19.78
C GLY A 606 -16.63 13.77 -18.63
N PRO A 607 -17.68 14.46 -18.15
CA PRO A 607 -17.55 15.45 -17.07
C PRO A 607 -16.96 14.85 -15.78
N ARG A 608 -17.26 13.57 -15.51
CA ARG A 608 -16.68 12.81 -14.40
C ARG A 608 -15.16 12.71 -14.47
N GLU A 609 -14.63 12.36 -15.65
CA GLU A 609 -13.19 12.17 -15.81
C GLU A 609 -12.44 13.50 -15.74
N LEU A 610 -13.02 14.54 -16.34
CA LEU A 610 -12.52 15.90 -16.27
C LEU A 610 -12.49 16.42 -14.83
N PHE A 611 -13.55 16.17 -14.05
CA PHE A 611 -13.60 16.51 -12.63
C PHE A 611 -12.49 15.84 -11.82
N ILE A 612 -12.29 14.51 -11.99
CA ILE A 612 -11.21 13.79 -11.30
C ILE A 612 -9.85 14.42 -11.63
N SER A 613 -9.56 14.62 -12.92
CA SER A 613 -8.26 15.14 -13.31
C SER A 613 -8.01 16.58 -12.84
N ILE A 614 -9.02 17.47 -12.93
CA ILE A 614 -8.90 18.85 -12.44
C ILE A 614 -8.72 18.86 -10.92
N SER A 615 -9.48 18.04 -10.19
CA SER A 615 -9.37 17.98 -8.73
C SER A 615 -7.96 17.59 -8.27
N ILE A 616 -7.27 16.68 -8.97
CA ILE A 616 -5.88 16.32 -8.66
C ILE A 616 -4.89 17.39 -9.13
N LEU A 617 -5.20 18.09 -10.23
CA LEU A 617 -4.33 19.15 -10.76
C LEU A 617 -4.23 20.36 -9.82
N ILE A 618 -5.32 20.71 -9.12
CA ILE A 618 -5.36 21.87 -8.23
C ILE A 618 -4.30 21.78 -7.12
N PRO A 619 -4.19 20.70 -6.32
CA PRO A 619 -3.10 20.52 -5.36
C PRO A 619 -1.71 20.57 -5.99
N ILE A 620 -1.51 19.96 -7.17
CA ILE A 620 -0.21 19.93 -7.86
C ILE A 620 0.29 21.36 -8.17
N ILE A 621 -0.61 22.23 -8.67
CA ILE A 621 -0.27 23.63 -8.95
C ILE A 621 -0.13 24.43 -7.64
N SER A 622 -1.05 24.24 -6.70
CA SER A 622 -1.06 24.99 -5.44
C SER A 622 0.23 24.78 -4.64
N ILE A 623 0.68 23.52 -4.52
CA ILE A 623 1.95 23.17 -3.86
C ILE A 623 3.15 23.70 -4.67
N GLY A 624 3.06 23.71 -6.00
CA GLY A 624 4.10 24.25 -6.86
C GLY A 624 4.29 25.76 -6.74
N ILE A 625 3.22 26.51 -6.48
CA ILE A 625 3.24 27.96 -6.28
C ILE A 625 3.61 28.31 -4.84
N TYR A 626 3.06 27.59 -3.86
CA TYR A 626 3.24 27.88 -2.43
C TYR A 626 3.59 26.60 -1.64
N PRO A 627 4.87 26.17 -1.67
CA PRO A 627 5.31 24.94 -1.00
C PRO A 627 5.41 25.08 0.52
N ASP A 628 5.55 26.30 1.03
CA ASP A 628 5.64 26.60 2.46
C ASP A 628 4.45 26.07 3.25
N PHE A 629 3.29 25.95 2.62
CA PHE A 629 2.12 25.28 3.22
C PHE A 629 2.43 23.86 3.68
N ILE A 630 3.14 23.06 2.88
CA ILE A 630 3.54 21.71 3.29
C ILE A 630 4.67 21.75 4.32
N PHE A 631 5.63 22.66 4.15
CA PHE A 631 6.77 22.74 5.08
C PHE A 631 6.35 23.17 6.48
N SER A 632 5.33 24.01 6.61
CA SER A 632 4.76 24.37 7.91
C SER A 632 4.26 23.17 8.71
N PHE A 633 3.97 22.03 8.05
CA PHE A 633 3.52 20.82 8.73
C PHE A 633 4.69 19.94 9.19
N SER A 634 5.78 19.92 8.44
CA SER A 634 6.86 18.98 8.66
C SER A 634 8.09 19.57 9.33
N ALA A 635 8.29 20.90 9.29
CA ALA A 635 9.52 21.56 9.71
C ALA A 635 9.95 21.17 11.14
N ASP A 636 9.09 21.38 12.13
CA ASP A 636 9.43 21.13 13.54
C ASP A 636 9.72 19.65 13.81
N LYS A 637 8.97 18.76 13.16
CA LYS A 637 9.20 17.32 13.29
C LYS A 637 10.48 16.87 12.59
N VAL A 638 10.81 17.46 11.44
CA VAL A 638 12.05 17.20 10.70
C VAL A 638 13.26 17.65 11.53
N GLU A 639 13.19 18.83 12.14
CA GLU A 639 14.24 19.34 13.02
C GLU A 639 14.43 18.41 14.23
N ALA A 640 13.35 17.97 14.86
CA ALA A 640 13.40 17.02 15.97
C ALA A 640 14.08 15.70 15.56
N ILE A 641 13.76 15.14 14.39
CA ILE A 641 14.41 13.91 13.89
C ILE A 641 15.90 14.13 13.63
N LEU A 642 16.26 15.27 13.03
CA LEU A 642 17.64 15.57 12.66
C LEU A 642 18.52 15.91 13.87
N SER A 643 17.94 16.37 14.98
CA SER A 643 18.67 16.59 16.23
C SER A 643 19.36 15.32 16.76
N ASN A 644 18.83 14.12 16.44
CA ASN A 644 19.44 12.84 16.79
C ASN A 644 20.73 12.51 16.00
N PHE A 645 21.02 13.30 14.96
CA PHE A 645 22.14 13.11 14.04
C PHE A 645 23.24 14.17 14.21
N LEU A 646 23.02 15.20 15.02
CA LEU A 646 24.00 16.19 15.45
C LEU A 646 24.76 15.68 16.67
#